data_AF-A0AAJ7FUB0-F1
#
_entry.id   AF-A0AAJ7FUB0-F1
#
_cell.length_a   1.000
_cell.length_b   1.000
_cell.length_c   1.000
_cell.angle_alpha   90.00
_cell.angle_beta   90.00
_cell.angle_gamma   90.00
#
_symmetry.space_group_name_H-M   'P 1'
#
loop_
_entity.id
_entity.type
_entity.pdbx_description
1 polymer ?
#
loop_
_entity_poly.entity_id
_entity_poly.type
_entity_poly.pdbx_seq_one_letter_code
_entity_poly.pdbx_strand_id
1 'polypeptide(L)'
;MECSKIFSKILIGILFALPLLGYGSTSRLYSIAFSVEHAPRVGWIFGNSGDIHSRIKRESVSVSKTNKLIDDSDCRSDLHRLCGSMDKNDDDLSVLECIQTFKANELSGINNQCQHKIWIHTTSLTSDDNVQKLIKQACPEEADSFMCGSKDTSVSYLSCIIDQREHIKEPQCLEYLQRLEWVAFSDFRIITHFVSDCQGDIEKFQCGRIQAYREMSQGLTLACLQRHVDQLEGQCRKRILHVSEIQADNIKLDRQLYMACTQDHIKFCPNIRPGSGRVYKCLMQYKTDRAMTKQCQDQLTRREKLIASDYKVSKGLVRACKEDIRGNHCRRSVSEDKEIRLAQILLCLESASRNGSKITADCQVEMFDHRKILMEDYRLSPEIVDGCAADILSFCNGLEVGGKTIHCLMEHTRARKKKSRVSAECQRALEGLIKETDAGEDWRIDPVLREACQPVVAVACNDVRGGNARVISCLMEKLGTDRMTEACETALVQIQYFVARDFKLDPQLYKACKADAMHFCHAKNAWANDGIQMDPERGPLVLPCLYRYAYHPQKNMTLKNGCLKEIRRVMRQRAINVDLQPEIEEVCLNELAMYCYDKTAKREETLCLQDNLDSLNERCKLAVGNLTEEQAERVELNPVVTGACQHVMEQYCEEVLKVGKDEGDLMECLIEHKNDLDVHFDYKCKAAVEHFQLISLKSYHFTYKFKDACRPYVMRWCPSSRFRSKTKADVIECLSTVVQEDIMKDTQHRVPRECRQQLRAQLYQQRENINFDPTLQKLCATDVKQLCFDVKPGRSQILECLASQKHKLSEQCHTQLFKVRKQEFQDSSSDFALLEACRSMISLFCNYMDGASALSCLKVAKNRPSFDEKCKSMVVRRMIEQNTDYRFNVALQSACVTDIDRHCKEVLMRESTVHELEGKVIKCLKIKFRESKLTAKCELQMTSILKEAALNYHLNPLLATLCSTEVETICPAEDMEPGDVEECLKAEFKRGNQEMKEECRLEVADLIEQRKVDINVDPLLQKACAIDVSKYCSDIPQGAGRHIKCLQNSLRSLQPDCYKMLTARLEMFRLAEKLIQPNSIKELYYSVSSSSASTYFMIIAVSIIGIIFVMGLFCGRVTRRAMMMKHK
;
A
#
# COMPACT_ATOMS: atom_id res chain seq x y z
N MET A 1 -43.25 -57.06 -20.39
CA MET A 1 -43.02 -56.16 -21.54
C MET A 1 -42.18 -54.99 -21.04
N GLU A 2 -41.18 -54.47 -21.73
CA GLU A 2 -40.38 -54.92 -22.89
C GLU A 2 -39.07 -54.10 -22.82
N CYS A 3 -37.88 -54.69 -22.93
CA CYS A 3 -37.10 -54.79 -24.18
C CYS A 3 -37.24 -53.61 -25.17
N SER A 4 -36.19 -53.09 -25.82
CA SER A 4 -34.72 -53.20 -25.71
C SER A 4 -34.10 -52.25 -26.78
N LYS A 5 -32.78 -52.36 -27.03
CA LYS A 5 -32.04 -52.07 -28.29
C LYS A 5 -31.42 -50.67 -28.53
N ILE A 6 -30.23 -50.53 -29.17
CA ILE A 6 -29.00 -51.38 -29.27
C ILE A 6 -27.85 -50.61 -30.00
N PHE A 7 -26.59 -50.70 -29.51
CA PHE A 7 -25.27 -50.65 -30.26
C PHE A 7 -24.91 -49.37 -31.09
N SER A 8 -23.71 -49.13 -31.67
CA SER A 8 -22.25 -49.47 -31.52
C SER A 8 -21.47 -48.47 -32.48
N LYS A 9 -20.18 -48.48 -32.89
CA LYS A 9 -18.99 -49.37 -32.86
C LYS A 9 -17.71 -48.55 -33.15
N ILE A 10 -16.71 -48.47 -32.26
CA ILE A 10 -15.37 -49.14 -32.30
C ILE A 10 -14.67 -49.22 -33.68
N LEU A 11 -13.49 -48.57 -33.84
CA LEU A 11 -12.15 -49.08 -34.28
C LEU A 11 -11.16 -47.87 -34.41
N ILE A 12 -9.99 -47.80 -33.77
CA ILE A 12 -8.65 -48.46 -33.97
C ILE A 12 -7.80 -47.90 -35.14
N GLY A 13 -6.55 -47.51 -34.84
CA GLY A 13 -5.47 -47.26 -35.81
C GLY A 13 -4.16 -46.79 -35.14
N ILE A 14 -3.01 -47.44 -35.40
CA ILE A 14 -1.68 -47.17 -34.79
C ILE A 14 -0.57 -47.44 -35.83
N LEU A 15 0.61 -46.78 -35.67
CA LEU A 15 1.98 -47.08 -36.15
C LEU A 15 2.63 -46.23 -37.28
N PHE A 16 3.63 -45.43 -36.85
CA PHE A 16 5.04 -45.37 -37.28
C PHE A 16 5.51 -44.93 -38.70
N ALA A 17 6.77 -44.43 -38.68
CA ALA A 17 7.82 -44.43 -39.73
C ALA A 17 8.14 -43.13 -40.52
N LEU A 18 9.23 -42.47 -40.08
CA LEU A 18 10.25 -41.77 -40.88
C LEU A 18 11.02 -42.79 -41.78
N PRO A 19 11.92 -42.45 -42.76
CA PRO A 19 12.81 -41.26 -42.76
C PRO A 19 13.36 -40.67 -44.11
N LEU A 20 14.19 -39.62 -43.96
CA LEU A 20 15.50 -39.34 -44.62
C LEU A 20 15.65 -38.63 -46.01
N LEU A 21 16.79 -37.92 -46.10
CA LEU A 21 17.52 -37.30 -47.25
C LEU A 21 16.91 -36.03 -47.90
N GLY A 22 17.70 -34.99 -48.26
CA GLY A 22 19.10 -34.70 -47.91
C GLY A 22 19.79 -33.59 -48.76
N TYR A 23 20.89 -33.03 -48.23
CA TYR A 23 21.94 -32.21 -48.89
C TYR A 23 21.64 -30.77 -49.41
N GLY A 24 22.68 -29.91 -49.34
CA GLY A 24 22.74 -28.57 -49.95
C GLY A 24 23.66 -27.61 -49.17
N SER A 25 24.82 -27.21 -49.70
CA SER A 25 25.84 -26.43 -48.96
C SER A 25 26.60 -25.41 -49.83
N THR A 26 27.38 -24.55 -49.16
CA THR A 26 28.49 -23.70 -49.70
C THR A 26 28.19 -22.57 -50.70
N SER A 27 28.11 -21.35 -50.15
CA SER A 27 28.93 -20.16 -50.49
C SER A 27 29.73 -20.08 -51.81
N ARG A 28 29.65 -18.91 -52.49
CA ARG A 28 30.79 -17.95 -52.61
C ARG A 28 30.45 -16.61 -53.31
N LEU A 29 31.11 -15.55 -52.79
CA LEU A 29 31.70 -14.37 -53.45
C LEU A 29 31.36 -14.03 -54.91
N TYR A 30 31.14 -12.72 -55.16
CA TYR A 30 31.96 -11.97 -56.13
C TYR A 30 32.22 -10.53 -55.66
N SER A 31 33.27 -9.90 -56.16
CA SER A 31 33.78 -8.61 -55.65
C SER A 31 34.20 -7.66 -56.77
N ILE A 32 33.80 -6.38 -56.68
CA ILE A 32 34.39 -5.21 -57.36
C ILE A 32 34.23 -4.02 -56.39
N ALA A 33 35.13 -3.08 -56.11
CA ALA A 33 36.61 -2.94 -56.13
C ALA A 33 36.99 -1.52 -56.60
N PHE A 34 37.62 -0.74 -55.70
CA PHE A 34 38.20 0.61 -55.94
C PHE A 34 37.19 1.74 -56.29
N SER A 35 37.47 3.03 -56.04
CA SER A 35 38.78 3.72 -55.93
C SER A 35 39.08 4.40 -54.59
N VAL A 36 40.34 4.80 -54.41
CA VAL A 36 40.89 5.49 -53.22
C VAL A 36 41.74 6.68 -53.65
N GLU A 37 41.38 7.89 -53.21
CA GLU A 37 42.24 9.07 -53.23
C GLU A 37 42.28 9.65 -51.79
N HIS A 38 43.39 9.52 -51.07
CA HIS A 38 44.59 10.35 -51.14
C HIS A 38 44.38 11.79 -50.64
N ALA A 39 44.63 11.97 -49.34
CA ALA A 39 44.82 13.29 -48.75
C ALA A 39 46.26 13.78 -48.95
N PRO A 40 46.49 15.04 -49.40
CA PRO A 40 47.79 15.68 -49.31
C PRO A 40 48.03 16.27 -47.92
N ARG A 41 49.29 16.26 -47.48
CA ARG A 41 49.80 17.03 -46.32
C ARG A 41 50.69 18.17 -46.83
N VAL A 42 50.94 19.16 -45.96
CA VAL A 42 51.96 20.24 -46.08
C VAL A 42 51.61 21.31 -47.14
N GLY A 43 51.80 22.62 -46.91
CA GLY A 43 52.12 23.34 -45.67
C GLY A 43 52.88 24.64 -45.91
N TRP A 44 52.82 25.57 -44.93
CA TRP A 44 53.64 26.79 -44.76
C TRP A 44 53.69 27.86 -45.87
N ILE A 45 53.45 29.13 -45.51
CA ILE A 45 54.45 30.24 -45.48
C ILE A 45 53.71 31.59 -45.24
N PHE A 46 54.37 32.55 -44.58
CA PHE A 46 53.88 33.91 -44.35
C PHE A 46 54.13 34.82 -45.57
N GLY A 47 53.29 35.82 -45.84
CA GLY A 47 53.71 36.97 -46.67
C GLY A 47 52.63 37.88 -47.26
N ASN A 48 52.84 39.19 -47.06
CA ASN A 48 52.23 40.37 -47.68
C ASN A 48 51.42 40.24 -49.00
N SER A 49 50.24 40.87 -49.00
CA SER A 49 49.83 41.97 -49.90
C SER A 49 48.55 42.60 -49.33
N GLY A 50 48.17 43.85 -49.58
CA GLY A 50 48.71 44.86 -50.50
C GLY A 50 47.54 45.62 -51.15
N ASP A 51 47.26 46.84 -50.68
CA ASP A 51 46.31 47.86 -51.17
C ASP A 51 45.13 47.46 -52.09
N ILE A 52 43.90 47.67 -51.59
CA ILE A 52 42.87 48.41 -52.34
C ILE A 52 42.23 49.47 -51.42
N HIS A 53 42.77 50.69 -51.46
CA HIS A 53 42.23 51.84 -50.73
C HIS A 53 41.04 52.50 -51.47
N SER A 54 39.81 52.27 -51.01
CA SER A 54 38.67 53.16 -51.34
C SER A 54 38.71 54.41 -50.46
N ARG A 55 39.38 55.47 -50.91
CA ARG A 55 39.52 56.73 -50.15
C ARG A 55 38.19 57.48 -50.02
N ILE A 56 37.64 57.54 -48.81
CA ILE A 56 36.70 58.61 -48.42
C ILE A 56 37.51 59.69 -47.70
N LYS A 57 37.34 60.94 -48.14
CA LYS A 57 38.10 62.10 -47.68
C LYS A 57 37.44 62.68 -46.42
N ARG A 58 37.90 62.31 -45.23
CA ARG A 58 37.47 62.95 -43.98
C ARG A 58 38.10 64.34 -43.86
N GLU A 59 37.29 65.39 -43.80
CA GLU A 59 37.76 66.73 -43.45
C GLU A 59 37.89 66.88 -41.92
N SER A 60 38.86 67.68 -41.48
CA SER A 60 39.20 67.85 -40.07
C SER A 60 38.29 68.89 -39.40
N VAL A 61 37.35 68.45 -38.56
CA VAL A 61 36.54 69.35 -37.73
C VAL A 61 37.34 69.77 -36.49
N SER A 62 37.57 71.08 -36.35
CA SER A 62 38.24 71.65 -35.18
C SER A 62 37.26 71.84 -34.00
N VAL A 63 37.21 70.87 -33.10
CA VAL A 63 36.72 71.09 -31.73
C VAL A 63 37.86 71.73 -30.90
N SER A 64 37.52 72.36 -29.77
CA SER A 64 38.43 73.11 -28.87
C SER A 64 39.80 72.47 -28.65
N LYS A 65 40.84 73.30 -28.45
CA LYS A 65 42.23 72.87 -28.21
C LYS A 65 42.38 72.03 -26.92
N THR A 66 42.21 70.73 -27.05
CA THR A 66 42.79 69.69 -26.19
C THR A 66 43.61 68.76 -27.07
N ASN A 67 44.78 68.33 -26.60
CA ASN A 67 45.61 67.38 -27.34
C ASN A 67 44.91 66.02 -27.41
N LYS A 68 45.12 65.22 -28.47
CA LYS A 68 44.64 63.81 -28.50
C LYS A 68 45.17 63.05 -27.28
N LEU A 69 44.35 62.18 -26.68
CA LEU A 69 44.70 61.41 -25.47
C LEU A 69 45.97 60.55 -25.64
N ILE A 70 46.25 60.09 -26.87
CA ILE A 70 47.45 59.32 -27.22
C ILE A 70 48.72 60.17 -27.41
N ASP A 71 48.58 61.46 -27.74
CA ASP A 71 49.70 62.39 -27.92
C ASP A 71 50.08 63.15 -26.64
N ASP A 72 49.24 63.09 -25.59
CA ASP A 72 49.51 63.69 -24.29
C ASP A 72 50.75 63.06 -23.61
N SER A 73 51.68 63.90 -23.16
CA SER A 73 52.97 63.51 -22.58
C SER A 73 52.86 62.56 -21.40
N ASP A 74 51.77 62.67 -20.64
CA ASP A 74 51.62 61.99 -19.36
C ASP A 74 51.06 60.57 -19.56
N CYS A 75 50.43 60.30 -20.71
CA CYS A 75 49.81 59.02 -21.08
C CYS A 75 50.57 58.21 -22.13
N ARG A 76 51.32 58.88 -23.02
CA ARG A 76 51.87 58.29 -24.26
C ARG A 76 52.59 56.95 -24.09
N SER A 77 53.39 56.79 -23.03
CA SER A 77 54.18 55.58 -22.76
C SER A 77 53.34 54.40 -22.28
N ASP A 78 52.35 54.64 -21.42
CA ASP A 78 51.48 53.60 -20.87
C ASP A 78 50.45 53.13 -21.90
N LEU A 79 49.87 54.05 -22.67
CA LEU A 79 48.88 53.70 -23.68
C LEU A 79 49.49 52.94 -24.87
N HIS A 80 50.67 53.35 -25.39
CA HIS A 80 51.34 52.56 -26.42
C HIS A 80 51.81 51.18 -25.94
N ARG A 81 52.12 51.02 -24.64
CA ARG A 81 52.49 49.72 -24.05
C ARG A 81 51.32 48.75 -23.94
N LEU A 82 50.10 49.25 -23.72
CA LEU A 82 48.92 48.42 -23.45
C LEU A 82 47.95 48.31 -24.66
N CYS A 83 47.89 49.32 -25.52
CA CYS A 83 47.11 49.32 -26.78
C CYS A 83 47.95 49.04 -28.04
N GLY A 84 49.29 49.11 -27.95
CA GLY A 84 50.18 48.95 -29.08
C GLY A 84 50.34 50.22 -29.93
N SER A 85 50.79 50.03 -31.18
CA SER A 85 50.96 51.12 -32.15
C SER A 85 49.64 51.43 -32.87
N MET A 86 48.80 52.23 -32.21
CA MET A 86 47.63 52.87 -32.84
C MET A 86 48.06 53.85 -33.93
N ASP A 87 47.19 54.07 -34.91
CA ASP A 87 47.50 54.84 -36.12
C ASP A 87 47.20 56.34 -35.94
N LYS A 88 47.85 57.22 -36.73
CA LYS A 88 47.68 58.68 -36.61
C LYS A 88 46.24 59.15 -36.89
N ASN A 89 45.47 58.33 -37.62
CA ASN A 89 44.08 58.57 -37.96
C ASN A 89 43.11 58.22 -36.82
N ASP A 90 43.54 57.49 -35.79
CA ASP A 90 42.67 57.05 -34.71
C ASP A 90 42.19 58.23 -33.84
N ASP A 91 40.94 58.15 -33.39
CA ASP A 91 40.30 59.13 -32.52
C ASP A 91 40.43 58.76 -31.03
N ASP A 92 40.20 59.73 -30.13
CA ASP A 92 40.21 59.48 -28.68
C ASP A 92 39.20 58.39 -28.27
N LEU A 93 38.12 58.20 -29.04
CA LEU A 93 37.15 57.12 -28.85
C LEU A 93 37.81 55.74 -29.02
N SER A 94 38.60 55.54 -30.08
CA SER A 94 39.37 54.32 -30.33
C SER A 94 40.35 54.01 -29.20
N VAL A 95 40.97 55.04 -28.63
CA VAL A 95 41.90 54.90 -27.49
C VAL A 95 41.15 54.44 -26.24
N LEU A 96 39.97 55.02 -25.97
CA LEU A 96 39.13 54.63 -24.84
C LEU A 96 38.51 53.23 -25.00
N GLU A 97 38.11 52.83 -26.21
CA GLU A 97 37.65 51.46 -26.51
C GLU A 97 38.71 50.41 -26.14
N CYS A 98 39.99 50.66 -26.46
CA CYS A 98 41.09 49.81 -26.03
C CYS A 98 41.17 49.72 -24.49
N ILE A 99 41.15 50.86 -23.78
CA ILE A 99 41.27 50.93 -22.32
C ILE A 99 40.15 50.14 -21.60
N GLN A 100 38.96 50.01 -22.20
CA GLN A 100 37.88 49.18 -21.63
C GLN A 100 38.20 47.67 -21.60
N THR A 101 39.16 47.20 -22.41
CA THR A 101 39.58 45.79 -22.42
C THR A 101 40.52 45.42 -21.27
N PHE A 102 41.10 46.39 -20.57
CA PHE A 102 42.10 46.15 -19.53
C PHE A 102 41.51 45.51 -18.27
N LYS A 103 42.31 44.63 -17.65
CA LYS A 103 42.06 44.05 -16.32
C LYS A 103 42.43 45.04 -15.22
N ALA A 104 41.91 44.82 -14.00
CA ALA A 104 42.19 45.68 -12.84
C ALA A 104 43.70 45.88 -12.58
N ASN A 105 44.49 44.80 -12.71
CA ASN A 105 45.94 44.81 -12.50
C ASN A 105 46.71 45.61 -13.58
N GLU A 106 46.17 45.67 -14.80
CA GLU A 106 46.74 46.40 -15.93
C GLU A 106 46.44 47.90 -15.78
N LEU A 107 45.21 48.24 -15.36
CA LEU A 107 44.79 49.62 -15.02
C LEU A 107 45.58 50.20 -13.84
N SER A 108 45.84 49.42 -12.79
CA SER A 108 46.69 49.82 -11.67
C SER A 108 48.18 49.97 -12.03
N GLY A 109 48.57 49.56 -13.24
CA GLY A 109 49.90 49.72 -13.79
C GLY A 109 50.06 50.93 -14.72
N ILE A 110 49.15 51.92 -14.64
CA ILE A 110 49.18 53.19 -15.38
C ILE A 110 49.42 54.34 -14.39
N ASN A 111 50.20 55.36 -14.75
CA ASN A 111 50.44 56.54 -13.90
C ASN A 111 49.14 57.29 -13.56
N ASN A 112 48.96 57.66 -12.28
CA ASN A 112 47.88 58.48 -11.75
C ASN A 112 47.57 59.73 -12.59
N GLN A 113 48.60 60.40 -13.12
CA GLN A 113 48.42 61.58 -13.98
C GLN A 113 47.73 61.21 -15.29
N CYS A 114 48.12 60.11 -15.93
CA CYS A 114 47.43 59.58 -17.09
C CYS A 114 46.01 59.10 -16.77
N GLN A 115 45.81 58.39 -15.65
CA GLN A 115 44.47 57.98 -15.19
C GLN A 115 43.52 59.18 -15.06
N HIS A 116 44.02 60.32 -14.55
CA HIS A 116 43.24 61.56 -14.47
C HIS A 116 42.96 62.18 -15.86
N LYS A 117 43.92 62.16 -16.80
CA LYS A 117 43.69 62.59 -18.19
C LYS A 117 42.64 61.72 -18.90
N ILE A 118 42.73 60.39 -18.76
CA ILE A 118 41.73 59.43 -19.27
C ILE A 118 40.35 59.75 -18.70
N TRP A 119 40.24 60.01 -17.40
CA TRP A 119 38.99 60.40 -16.74
C TRP A 119 38.41 61.73 -17.28
N ILE A 120 39.25 62.75 -17.49
CA ILE A 120 38.82 64.03 -18.10
C ILE A 120 38.30 63.79 -19.53
N HIS A 121 39.04 63.09 -20.37
CA HIS A 121 38.65 62.84 -21.77
C HIS A 121 37.38 62.00 -21.85
N THR A 122 37.25 60.96 -21.03
CA THR A 122 36.03 60.14 -20.95
C THR A 122 34.83 61.02 -20.56
N THR A 123 34.93 61.73 -19.43
CA THR A 123 33.84 62.58 -18.91
C THR A 123 33.45 63.69 -19.90
N SER A 124 34.40 64.23 -20.66
CA SER A 124 34.16 65.26 -21.67
C SER A 124 33.50 64.72 -22.95
N LEU A 125 33.85 63.50 -23.38
CA LEU A 125 33.19 62.84 -24.51
C LEU A 125 31.77 62.38 -24.20
N THR A 126 31.48 62.08 -22.93
CA THR A 126 30.20 61.52 -22.47
C THR A 126 29.23 62.56 -21.91
N SER A 127 29.52 63.87 -22.00
CA SER A 127 28.59 64.92 -21.61
C SER A 127 27.53 65.17 -22.69
N ASP A 128 26.28 65.41 -22.31
CA ASP A 128 25.15 65.53 -23.24
C ASP A 128 25.39 66.55 -24.37
N ASP A 129 25.93 67.72 -24.04
CA ASP A 129 26.31 68.78 -24.99
C ASP A 129 27.31 68.30 -26.05
N ASN A 130 28.18 67.33 -25.74
CA ASN A 130 29.19 66.83 -26.66
C ASN A 130 28.72 65.56 -27.38
N VAL A 131 27.96 64.68 -26.71
CA VAL A 131 27.24 63.58 -27.37
C VAL A 131 26.32 64.14 -28.46
N GLN A 132 25.58 65.23 -28.19
CA GLN A 132 24.72 65.88 -29.18
C GLN A 132 25.50 66.41 -30.39
N LYS A 133 26.70 66.97 -30.20
CA LYS A 133 27.56 67.42 -31.32
C LYS A 133 28.10 66.23 -32.12
N LEU A 134 28.57 65.19 -31.43
CA LEU A 134 29.14 63.99 -32.06
C LEU A 134 28.07 63.21 -32.86
N ILE A 135 26.87 63.03 -32.32
CA ILE A 135 25.76 62.37 -33.04
C ILE A 135 25.29 63.23 -34.21
N LYS A 136 25.18 64.56 -34.08
CA LYS A 136 24.87 65.44 -35.22
C LYS A 136 25.93 65.45 -36.33
N GLN A 137 27.18 65.07 -36.01
CA GLN A 137 28.25 64.91 -37.00
C GLN A 137 28.32 63.50 -37.60
N ALA A 138 27.92 62.46 -36.86
CA ALA A 138 27.98 61.06 -37.30
C ALA A 138 26.67 60.53 -37.92
N CYS A 139 25.53 61.18 -37.67
CA CYS A 139 24.19 60.76 -38.09
C CYS A 139 23.40 61.94 -38.71
N PRO A 140 23.93 62.66 -39.71
CA PRO A 140 23.47 64.01 -40.06
C PRO A 140 22.03 64.11 -40.58
N GLU A 141 21.48 63.06 -41.22
CA GLU A 141 20.10 63.07 -41.70
C GLU A 141 19.06 62.64 -40.63
N GLU A 142 19.47 61.85 -39.63
CA GLU A 142 18.56 61.29 -38.62
C GLU A 142 18.57 62.09 -37.30
N ALA A 143 19.64 62.83 -36.99
CA ALA A 143 19.88 63.44 -35.68
C ALA A 143 18.84 64.49 -35.21
N ASP A 144 18.12 65.15 -36.12
CA ASP A 144 17.02 66.08 -35.80
C ASP A 144 15.63 65.41 -35.75
N SER A 145 15.53 64.10 -36.02
CA SER A 145 14.29 63.33 -35.87
C SER A 145 14.09 62.77 -34.45
N PHE A 146 15.17 62.64 -33.68
CA PHE A 146 15.10 62.13 -32.30
C PHE A 146 14.61 63.22 -31.35
N MET A 147 13.43 63.01 -30.76
CA MET A 147 12.76 63.94 -29.82
C MET A 147 13.43 64.00 -28.43
N CYS A 148 14.74 63.74 -28.34
CA CYS A 148 15.54 63.71 -27.12
C CYS A 148 15.89 65.13 -26.60
N GLY A 149 14.97 66.08 -26.68
CA GLY A 149 15.28 67.50 -26.59
C GLY A 149 14.19 68.39 -26.01
N SER A 150 13.71 68.12 -24.78
CA SER A 150 13.47 69.13 -23.72
C SER A 150 12.60 68.63 -22.55
N LYS A 151 12.71 69.35 -21.42
CA LYS A 151 11.79 69.41 -20.26
C LYS A 151 11.79 68.31 -19.18
N ASP A 152 12.66 67.31 -19.25
CA ASP A 152 12.89 66.43 -18.09
C ASP A 152 14.39 66.37 -17.73
N THR A 153 14.74 66.64 -16.47
CA THR A 153 16.13 66.71 -15.99
C THR A 153 16.63 65.37 -15.44
N SER A 154 16.02 64.27 -15.88
CA SER A 154 16.09 62.95 -15.25
C SER A 154 16.65 61.83 -16.15
N VAL A 155 16.87 62.13 -17.44
CA VAL A 155 17.34 61.19 -18.47
C VAL A 155 18.43 61.89 -19.31
N SER A 156 19.59 61.25 -19.50
CA SER A 156 20.66 61.80 -20.33
C SER A 156 20.35 61.68 -21.82
N TYR A 157 20.91 62.59 -22.61
CA TYR A 157 20.72 62.65 -24.06
C TYR A 157 21.18 61.35 -24.74
N LEU A 158 22.28 60.77 -24.24
CA LEU A 158 22.77 59.47 -24.71
C LEU A 158 21.79 58.32 -24.43
N SER A 159 21.20 58.27 -23.23
CA SER A 159 20.22 57.22 -22.89
C SER A 159 19.01 57.27 -23.82
N CYS A 160 18.49 58.47 -24.11
CA CYS A 160 17.36 58.64 -25.01
C CYS A 160 17.66 58.17 -26.46
N ILE A 161 18.87 58.42 -26.98
CA ILE A 161 19.25 57.93 -28.32
C ILE A 161 19.38 56.41 -28.35
N ILE A 162 19.91 55.79 -27.29
CA ILE A 162 20.00 54.32 -27.19
C ILE A 162 18.60 53.69 -27.24
N ASP A 163 17.61 54.30 -26.59
CA ASP A 163 16.20 53.85 -26.67
C ASP A 163 15.60 54.04 -28.08
N GLN A 164 16.02 55.05 -28.84
CA GLN A 164 15.61 55.27 -30.23
C GLN A 164 16.34 54.39 -31.27
N ARG A 165 17.30 53.56 -30.86
CA ARG A 165 18.18 52.81 -31.77
C ARG A 165 17.46 51.82 -32.71
N GLU A 166 16.25 51.37 -32.39
CA GLU A 166 15.42 50.57 -33.33
C GLU A 166 14.90 51.36 -34.55
N HIS A 167 15.01 52.70 -34.54
CA HIS A 167 14.56 53.58 -35.61
C HIS A 167 15.69 54.07 -36.54
N ILE A 168 16.96 53.93 -36.13
CA ILE A 168 18.16 54.26 -36.90
C ILE A 168 18.26 53.31 -38.11
N LYS A 169 18.38 53.86 -39.33
CA LYS A 169 18.50 53.05 -40.56
C LYS A 169 19.90 53.10 -41.15
N GLU A 170 20.67 54.15 -40.88
CA GLU A 170 22.02 54.27 -41.41
C GLU A 170 22.99 53.34 -40.65
N PRO A 171 23.66 52.38 -41.33
CA PRO A 171 24.54 51.42 -40.66
C PRO A 171 25.81 52.07 -40.10
N GLN A 172 26.29 53.17 -40.69
CA GLN A 172 27.47 53.90 -40.21
C GLN A 172 27.16 54.66 -38.91
N CYS A 173 26.00 55.32 -38.84
CA CYS A 173 25.46 55.91 -37.61
C CYS A 173 25.31 54.84 -36.51
N LEU A 174 24.70 53.69 -36.85
CA LEU A 174 24.50 52.59 -35.89
C LEU A 174 25.82 52.00 -35.37
N GLU A 175 26.84 51.85 -36.22
CA GLU A 175 28.17 51.38 -35.83
C GLU A 175 28.87 52.41 -34.92
N TYR A 176 28.82 53.70 -35.28
CA TYR A 176 29.38 54.77 -34.46
C TYR A 176 28.70 54.87 -33.08
N LEU A 177 27.37 54.73 -33.03
CA LEU A 177 26.61 54.68 -31.78
C LEU A 177 27.04 53.48 -30.92
N GLN A 178 27.24 52.29 -31.49
CA GLN A 178 27.70 51.11 -30.74
C GLN A 178 29.12 51.27 -30.15
N ARG A 179 30.00 52.02 -30.82
CA ARG A 179 31.33 52.37 -30.28
C ARG A 179 31.22 53.36 -29.13
N LEU A 180 30.38 54.38 -29.27
CA LEU A 180 30.11 55.37 -28.23
C LEU A 180 29.41 54.74 -26.99
N GLU A 181 28.44 53.85 -27.21
CA GLU A 181 27.82 53.01 -26.19
C GLU A 181 28.89 52.26 -25.37
N TRP A 182 29.80 51.54 -26.02
CA TRP A 182 30.79 50.71 -25.32
C TRP A 182 31.73 51.53 -24.41
N VAL A 183 32.10 52.74 -24.81
CA VAL A 183 32.90 53.65 -23.96
C VAL A 183 32.06 54.26 -22.84
N ALA A 184 30.83 54.70 -23.11
CA ALA A 184 29.94 55.31 -22.11
C ALA A 184 29.46 54.32 -21.03
N PHE A 185 29.18 53.06 -21.38
CA PHE A 185 28.79 52.01 -20.42
C PHE A 185 29.90 51.58 -19.44
N SER A 186 31.05 52.26 -19.46
CA SER A 186 32.10 52.07 -18.45
C SER A 186 31.81 52.76 -17.11
N ASP A 187 30.97 53.80 -17.11
CA ASP A 187 30.56 54.54 -15.91
C ASP A 187 29.05 54.83 -15.94
N PHE A 188 28.28 54.20 -15.05
CA PHE A 188 26.82 54.27 -15.08
C PHE A 188 26.25 55.65 -14.71
N ARG A 189 27.09 56.56 -14.17
CA ARG A 189 26.74 57.98 -13.93
C ARG A 189 26.28 58.73 -15.19
N ILE A 190 26.77 58.32 -16.36
CA ILE A 190 26.44 58.93 -17.66
C ILE A 190 25.01 58.61 -18.10
N ILE A 191 24.44 57.51 -17.59
CA ILE A 191 23.24 56.89 -18.18
C ILE A 191 22.06 56.92 -17.21
N THR A 192 22.28 56.77 -15.89
CA THR A 192 21.21 56.89 -14.89
C THR A 192 21.69 57.37 -13.52
N HIS A 193 20.76 57.89 -12.72
CA HIS A 193 20.89 58.17 -11.28
C HIS A 193 20.98 56.90 -10.40
N PHE A 194 21.62 55.83 -10.89
CA PHE A 194 21.68 54.50 -10.26
C PHE A 194 22.10 54.53 -8.78
N VAL A 195 23.13 55.30 -8.41
CA VAL A 195 23.67 55.28 -7.04
C VAL A 195 22.69 55.89 -6.03
N SER A 196 21.98 56.97 -6.38
CA SER A 196 20.95 57.55 -5.50
C SER A 196 19.72 56.64 -5.39
N ASP A 197 19.29 56.05 -6.51
CA ASP A 197 18.10 55.19 -6.56
C ASP A 197 18.29 53.84 -5.83
N CYS A 198 19.54 53.45 -5.53
CA CYS A 198 19.91 52.18 -4.90
C CYS A 198 20.66 52.32 -3.56
N GLN A 199 20.86 53.53 -3.02
CA GLN A 199 21.73 53.74 -1.86
C GLN A 199 21.40 52.84 -0.65
N GLY A 200 20.11 52.70 -0.32
CA GLY A 200 19.64 51.84 0.79
C GLY A 200 20.00 50.36 0.58
N ASP A 201 19.77 49.81 -0.62
CA ASP A 201 20.14 48.43 -0.96
C ASP A 201 21.67 48.23 -1.04
N ILE A 202 22.44 49.25 -1.46
CA ILE A 202 23.91 49.21 -1.50
C ILE A 202 24.48 49.02 -0.09
N GLU A 203 23.90 49.69 0.91
CA GLU A 203 24.28 49.56 2.33
C GLU A 203 23.77 48.23 2.92
N LYS A 204 22.48 47.94 2.76
CA LYS A 204 21.77 46.73 3.25
C LYS A 204 22.41 45.42 2.78
N PHE A 205 22.78 45.30 1.50
CA PHE A 205 23.46 44.12 0.96
C PHE A 205 24.99 44.22 0.97
N GLN A 206 25.56 45.26 1.60
CA GLN A 206 27.00 45.54 1.64
C GLN A 206 27.63 45.47 0.24
N CYS A 207 26.94 45.98 -0.77
CA CYS A 207 27.34 45.90 -2.18
C CYS A 207 28.29 47.03 -2.62
N GLY A 208 28.60 48.00 -1.76
CA GLY A 208 29.59 49.04 -2.04
C GLY A 208 30.99 48.46 -2.31
N ARG A 209 31.60 48.81 -3.45
CA ARG A 209 32.94 48.35 -3.85
C ARG A 209 33.77 49.57 -4.24
N ILE A 210 34.99 49.68 -3.75
CA ILE A 210 35.89 50.81 -4.04
C ILE A 210 36.96 50.34 -5.02
N GLN A 211 37.22 51.12 -6.07
CA GLN A 211 38.37 50.90 -6.97
C GLN A 211 39.60 51.64 -6.43
N ALA A 212 40.80 51.32 -6.96
CA ALA A 212 42.08 51.81 -6.41
C ALA A 212 42.16 53.33 -6.21
N TYR A 213 41.44 54.12 -7.02
CA TYR A 213 41.34 55.57 -6.93
C TYR A 213 39.96 56.08 -6.49
N ARG A 214 39.60 55.80 -5.21
CA ARG A 214 38.57 56.47 -4.38
C ARG A 214 37.12 56.57 -4.89
N GLU A 215 36.84 56.24 -6.13
CA GLU A 215 35.49 56.17 -6.67
C GLU A 215 34.88 54.76 -6.51
N MET A 216 33.55 54.71 -6.48
CA MET A 216 32.81 53.46 -6.40
C MET A 216 33.01 52.65 -7.70
N SER A 217 33.41 51.39 -7.57
CA SER A 217 33.50 50.42 -8.66
C SER A 217 32.10 49.98 -9.09
N GLN A 218 31.36 50.88 -9.71
CA GLN A 218 29.91 50.76 -9.97
C GLN A 218 29.55 49.46 -10.69
N GLY A 219 30.36 48.99 -11.64
CA GLY A 219 30.13 47.70 -12.33
C GLY A 219 30.22 46.47 -11.41
N LEU A 220 30.98 46.53 -10.30
CA LEU A 220 30.98 45.49 -9.27
C LEU A 220 29.83 45.67 -8.27
N THR A 221 29.44 46.92 -7.96
CA THR A 221 28.25 47.22 -7.16
C THR A 221 26.97 46.73 -7.84
N LEU A 222 26.79 47.05 -9.12
CA LEU A 222 25.73 46.54 -9.99
C LEU A 222 25.72 45.01 -10.03
N ALA A 223 26.88 44.39 -10.25
CA ALA A 223 27.01 42.93 -10.28
C ALA A 223 26.70 42.24 -8.95
N CYS A 224 26.83 42.95 -7.83
CA CYS A 224 26.42 42.51 -6.51
C CYS A 224 24.90 42.61 -6.34
N LEU A 225 24.30 43.78 -6.60
CA LEU A 225 22.85 43.99 -6.49
C LEU A 225 22.05 43.08 -7.44
N GLN A 226 22.53 42.84 -8.66
CA GLN A 226 21.94 41.91 -9.63
C GLN A 226 21.82 40.46 -9.10
N ARG A 227 22.60 40.06 -8.09
CA ARG A 227 22.48 38.72 -7.45
C ARG A 227 21.35 38.66 -6.42
N HIS A 228 20.93 39.82 -5.91
CA HIS A 228 19.88 39.99 -4.90
C HIS A 228 18.59 40.60 -5.48
N VAL A 229 18.40 40.56 -6.80
CA VAL A 229 17.32 41.28 -7.52
C VAL A 229 15.90 41.05 -6.95
N ASP A 230 15.63 39.86 -6.38
CA ASP A 230 14.34 39.51 -5.78
C ASP A 230 14.16 39.98 -4.33
N GLN A 231 15.19 40.63 -3.75
CA GLN A 231 15.24 41.15 -2.38
C GLN A 231 15.50 42.68 -2.33
N LEU A 232 15.66 43.32 -3.50
CA LEU A 232 15.84 44.77 -3.66
C LEU A 232 14.53 45.54 -3.46
N GLU A 233 14.65 46.81 -3.09
CA GLU A 233 13.55 47.77 -3.02
C GLU A 233 13.07 48.19 -4.41
N GLY A 234 11.76 48.45 -4.57
CA GLY A 234 11.13 48.56 -5.90
C GLY A 234 11.68 49.66 -6.82
N GLN A 235 12.24 50.75 -6.28
CA GLN A 235 12.89 51.78 -7.10
C GLN A 235 14.26 51.32 -7.61
N CYS A 236 15.12 50.80 -6.72
CA CYS A 236 16.40 50.22 -7.10
C CYS A 236 16.23 49.04 -8.06
N ARG A 237 15.28 48.14 -7.77
CA ARG A 237 14.96 46.95 -8.58
C ARG A 237 14.59 47.32 -10.02
N LYS A 238 13.67 48.28 -10.21
CA LYS A 238 13.29 48.81 -11.53
C LYS A 238 14.50 49.41 -12.27
N ARG A 239 15.38 50.14 -11.57
CA ARG A 239 16.61 50.72 -12.15
C ARG A 239 17.62 49.65 -12.56
N ILE A 240 17.86 48.65 -11.71
CA ILE A 240 18.73 47.49 -11.99
C ILE A 240 18.24 46.70 -13.21
N LEU A 241 16.93 46.44 -13.31
CA LEU A 241 16.35 45.69 -14.43
C LEU A 241 16.42 46.48 -15.75
N HIS A 242 16.18 47.79 -15.73
CA HIS A 242 16.35 48.65 -16.91
C HIS A 242 17.82 48.69 -17.40
N VAL A 243 18.80 48.85 -16.50
CA VAL A 243 20.23 48.75 -16.88
C VAL A 243 20.55 47.36 -17.45
N SER A 244 19.98 46.30 -16.87
CA SER A 244 20.16 44.92 -17.32
C SER A 244 19.51 44.64 -18.69
N GLU A 245 18.42 45.35 -19.02
CA GLU A 245 17.80 45.36 -20.35
C GLU A 245 18.71 46.01 -21.40
N ILE A 246 19.37 47.13 -21.11
CA ILE A 246 20.28 47.74 -22.09
C ILE A 246 21.53 46.85 -22.29
N GLN A 247 22.06 46.28 -21.21
CA GLN A 247 23.12 45.27 -21.25
C GLN A 247 22.76 43.99 -22.05
N ALA A 248 21.49 43.80 -22.43
CA ALA A 248 21.03 42.59 -23.10
C ALA A 248 21.28 42.54 -24.61
N ASP A 249 21.51 43.66 -25.29
CA ASP A 249 21.81 43.63 -26.73
C ASP A 249 23.21 43.08 -27.03
N ASN A 250 24.22 43.55 -26.29
CA ASN A 250 25.62 43.28 -26.59
C ASN A 250 26.40 42.88 -25.34
N ILE A 251 27.07 41.72 -25.43
CA ILE A 251 27.88 41.13 -24.35
C ILE A 251 28.92 42.09 -23.77
N LYS A 252 29.47 43.02 -24.58
CA LYS A 252 30.46 44.01 -24.14
C LYS A 252 29.93 44.99 -23.08
N LEU A 253 28.61 45.23 -23.02
CA LEU A 253 27.99 46.20 -22.12
C LEU A 253 27.89 45.68 -20.66
N ASP A 254 28.00 44.37 -20.47
CA ASP A 254 28.16 43.74 -19.17
C ASP A 254 29.64 43.37 -18.96
N ARG A 255 30.46 44.36 -18.56
CA ARG A 255 31.92 44.18 -18.38
C ARG A 255 32.28 42.98 -17.51
N GLN A 256 31.46 42.62 -16.52
CA GLN A 256 31.73 41.50 -15.61
C GLN A 256 31.50 40.14 -16.29
N LEU A 257 30.44 40.03 -17.10
CA LEU A 257 30.18 38.82 -17.89
C LEU A 257 31.12 38.73 -19.09
N TYR A 258 31.40 39.83 -19.79
CA TYR A 258 32.36 39.87 -20.89
C TYR A 258 33.75 39.38 -20.47
N MET A 259 34.30 39.91 -19.38
CA MET A 259 35.63 39.52 -18.89
C MET A 259 35.68 38.04 -18.46
N ALA A 260 34.59 37.50 -17.91
CA ALA A 260 34.49 36.10 -17.53
C ALA A 260 34.31 35.15 -18.73
N CYS A 261 33.54 35.55 -19.73
CA CYS A 261 33.12 34.70 -20.86
C CYS A 261 33.93 34.91 -22.16
N THR A 262 34.89 35.84 -22.23
CA THR A 262 35.62 36.14 -23.49
C THR A 262 36.29 34.88 -24.09
N GLN A 263 36.92 34.04 -23.26
CA GLN A 263 37.57 32.81 -23.74
C GLN A 263 36.55 31.76 -24.20
N ASP A 264 35.43 31.62 -23.48
CA ASP A 264 34.34 30.72 -23.85
C ASP A 264 33.61 31.19 -25.12
N HIS A 265 33.45 32.50 -25.35
CA HIS A 265 32.89 33.07 -26.58
C HIS A 265 33.73 32.71 -27.80
N ILE A 266 35.06 32.86 -27.70
CA ILE A 266 36.01 32.47 -28.76
C ILE A 266 35.96 30.94 -29.01
N LYS A 267 35.78 30.15 -27.96
CA LYS A 267 35.81 28.68 -28.01
C LYS A 267 34.54 28.05 -28.59
N PHE A 268 33.36 28.42 -28.07
CA PHE A 268 32.07 27.81 -28.42
C PHE A 268 31.32 28.56 -29.52
N CYS A 269 31.54 29.87 -29.64
CA CYS A 269 30.72 30.77 -30.45
C CYS A 269 31.53 31.71 -31.40
N PRO A 270 32.68 31.29 -31.99
CA PRO A 270 33.62 32.20 -32.68
C PRO A 270 33.00 32.97 -33.85
N ASN A 271 32.07 32.36 -34.58
CA ASN A 271 31.43 32.95 -35.76
C ASN A 271 30.28 33.92 -35.41
N ILE A 272 29.93 34.08 -34.12
CA ILE A 272 28.79 34.89 -33.69
C ILE A 272 29.26 36.27 -33.28
N ARG A 273 28.97 37.26 -34.15
CA ARG A 273 29.18 38.68 -33.88
C ARG A 273 28.32 39.14 -32.70
N PRO A 274 28.85 39.97 -31.78
CA PRO A 274 28.07 40.66 -30.75
C PRO A 274 26.87 41.46 -31.31
N GLY A 275 25.93 41.80 -30.44
CA GLY A 275 24.68 42.50 -30.80
C GLY A 275 23.48 41.55 -31.01
N SER A 276 22.28 42.08 -30.75
CA SER A 276 20.98 41.38 -30.75
C SER A 276 20.90 40.15 -29.83
N GLY A 277 21.65 40.14 -28.72
CA GLY A 277 21.66 39.08 -27.71
C GLY A 277 22.23 37.73 -28.14
N ARG A 278 22.65 37.58 -29.41
CA ARG A 278 22.98 36.28 -30.03
C ARG A 278 24.12 35.52 -29.34
N VAL A 279 25.12 36.25 -28.83
CA VAL A 279 26.26 35.65 -28.10
C VAL A 279 25.79 35.01 -26.79
N TYR A 280 24.86 35.66 -26.05
CA TYR A 280 24.27 35.08 -24.85
C TYR A 280 23.52 33.78 -25.17
N LYS A 281 22.67 33.78 -26.20
CA LYS A 281 21.90 32.61 -26.62
C LYS A 281 22.80 31.41 -26.98
N CYS A 282 23.93 31.65 -27.65
CA CYS A 282 24.91 30.59 -27.93
C CYS A 282 25.62 30.10 -26.67
N LEU A 283 26.13 30.99 -25.82
CA LEU A 283 26.84 30.59 -24.59
C LEU A 283 25.94 29.80 -23.62
N MET A 284 24.65 30.15 -23.53
CA MET A 284 23.67 29.43 -22.72
C MET A 284 23.45 27.97 -23.16
N GLN A 285 23.58 27.66 -24.46
CA GLN A 285 23.47 26.28 -24.97
C GLN A 285 24.59 25.35 -24.46
N TYR A 286 25.73 25.92 -24.06
CA TYR A 286 26.89 25.21 -23.52
C TYR A 286 27.10 25.48 -22.01
N LYS A 287 26.14 26.10 -21.30
CA LYS A 287 26.26 26.43 -19.86
C LYS A 287 26.66 25.20 -19.02
N THR A 288 26.03 24.06 -19.27
CA THR A 288 26.23 22.80 -18.54
C THR A 288 27.33 21.90 -19.13
N ASP A 289 28.06 22.36 -20.15
CA ASP A 289 29.24 21.65 -20.68
C ASP A 289 30.42 21.72 -19.69
N ARG A 290 31.14 20.59 -19.51
CA ARG A 290 32.34 20.50 -18.66
C ARG A 290 33.50 21.35 -19.16
N ALA A 291 33.47 21.76 -20.42
CA ALA A 291 34.51 22.56 -21.06
C ALA A 291 34.29 24.08 -20.94
N MET A 292 33.16 24.53 -20.38
CA MET A 292 32.84 25.95 -20.10
C MET A 292 33.55 26.42 -18.80
N THR A 293 34.05 27.65 -18.73
CA THR A 293 34.63 28.14 -17.47
C THR A 293 33.57 28.39 -16.40
N LYS A 294 33.86 28.02 -15.15
CA LYS A 294 32.96 28.30 -14.01
C LYS A 294 32.67 29.80 -13.83
N GLN A 295 33.64 30.66 -14.11
CA GLN A 295 33.44 32.11 -14.06
C GLN A 295 32.39 32.57 -15.07
N CYS A 296 32.40 32.03 -16.30
CA CYS A 296 31.33 32.31 -17.26
C CYS A 296 29.99 31.69 -16.82
N GLN A 297 29.97 30.45 -16.33
CA GLN A 297 28.75 29.80 -15.81
C GLN A 297 28.06 30.61 -14.70
N ASP A 298 28.81 31.13 -13.74
CA ASP A 298 28.27 31.95 -12.65
C ASP A 298 27.66 33.26 -13.16
N GLN A 299 28.25 33.90 -14.19
CA GLN A 299 27.72 35.13 -14.79
C GLN A 299 26.53 34.89 -15.73
N LEU A 300 26.52 33.79 -16.49
CA LEU A 300 25.35 33.35 -17.25
C LEU A 300 24.17 33.06 -16.31
N THR A 301 24.41 32.39 -15.18
CA THR A 301 23.37 32.10 -14.18
C THR A 301 22.83 33.38 -13.51
N ARG A 302 23.70 34.37 -13.23
CA ARG A 302 23.26 35.73 -12.82
C ARG A 302 22.34 36.34 -13.87
N ARG A 303 22.69 36.22 -15.16
CA ARG A 303 21.91 36.79 -16.26
C ARG A 303 20.55 36.09 -16.47
N GLU A 304 20.48 34.77 -16.30
CA GLU A 304 19.23 34.01 -16.34
C GLU A 304 18.26 34.42 -15.22
N LYS A 305 18.77 34.69 -14.00
CA LYS A 305 17.94 35.23 -12.90
C LYS A 305 17.31 36.58 -13.25
N LEU A 306 18.07 37.48 -13.87
CA LEU A 306 17.56 38.79 -14.33
C LEU A 306 16.48 38.61 -15.42
N ILE A 307 16.68 37.66 -16.34
CA ILE A 307 15.71 37.29 -17.38
C ILE A 307 14.43 36.68 -16.80
N ALA A 308 14.52 35.86 -15.74
CA ALA A 308 13.36 35.30 -15.06
C ALA A 308 12.54 36.40 -14.34
N SER A 309 13.23 37.35 -13.69
CA SER A 309 12.61 38.41 -12.89
C SER A 309 11.96 39.51 -13.75
N ASP A 310 12.53 39.89 -14.91
CA ASP A 310 11.83 40.64 -15.97
C ASP A 310 12.20 40.14 -17.39
N TYR A 311 11.18 39.76 -18.16
CA TYR A 311 11.33 39.25 -19.52
C TYR A 311 12.02 40.22 -20.49
N LYS A 312 11.99 41.53 -20.22
CA LYS A 312 12.62 42.58 -21.04
C LYS A 312 14.14 42.37 -21.19
N VAL A 313 14.77 41.75 -20.19
CA VAL A 313 16.19 41.40 -20.20
C VAL A 313 16.52 40.33 -21.27
N SER A 314 15.53 39.64 -21.84
CA SER A 314 15.70 38.77 -23.01
C SER A 314 15.34 39.49 -24.32
N LYS A 315 16.29 40.24 -24.90
CA LYS A 315 16.08 40.91 -26.21
C LYS A 315 15.77 39.94 -27.36
N GLY A 316 16.14 38.65 -27.25
CA GLY A 316 15.73 37.60 -28.20
C GLY A 316 14.22 37.40 -28.18
N LEU A 317 13.68 37.03 -27.00
CA LEU A 317 12.25 36.87 -26.75
C LEU A 317 11.45 38.15 -27.03
N VAL A 318 11.91 39.31 -26.56
CA VAL A 318 11.22 40.62 -26.76
C VAL A 318 11.09 40.94 -28.24
N ARG A 319 12.11 40.66 -29.05
CA ARG A 319 12.09 40.91 -30.50
C ARG A 319 11.22 39.90 -31.23
N ALA A 320 11.38 38.61 -30.95
CA ALA A 320 10.64 37.54 -31.64
C ALA A 320 9.14 37.58 -31.32
N CYS A 321 8.79 37.77 -30.04
CA CYS A 321 7.40 37.82 -29.58
C CYS A 321 6.80 39.24 -29.55
N LYS A 322 7.44 40.25 -30.16
CA LYS A 322 7.04 41.67 -30.04
C LYS A 322 5.57 41.89 -30.40
N GLU A 323 5.15 41.31 -31.52
CA GLU A 323 3.76 41.39 -32.01
C GLU A 323 2.82 40.43 -31.28
N ASP A 324 3.28 39.22 -30.94
CA ASP A 324 2.47 38.23 -30.22
C ASP A 324 2.09 38.72 -28.80
N ILE A 325 3.02 39.35 -28.08
CA ILE A 325 2.81 39.98 -26.76
C ILE A 325 1.83 41.16 -26.87
N ARG A 326 1.95 41.96 -27.94
CA ARG A 326 1.10 43.13 -28.20
C ARG A 326 -0.32 42.73 -28.56
N GLY A 327 -0.50 41.87 -29.57
CA GLY A 327 -1.80 41.42 -30.06
C GLY A 327 -2.60 40.62 -29.03
N ASN A 328 -1.93 39.77 -28.25
CA ASN A 328 -2.58 39.00 -27.18
C ASN A 328 -2.63 39.76 -25.83
N HIS A 329 -2.23 41.04 -25.81
CA HIS A 329 -2.38 41.95 -24.67
C HIS A 329 -1.70 41.49 -23.36
N CYS A 330 -0.58 40.77 -23.45
CA CYS A 330 0.10 40.16 -22.29
C CYS A 330 0.74 41.14 -21.28
N ARG A 331 0.51 42.45 -21.46
CA ARG A 331 0.90 43.52 -20.52
C ARG A 331 -0.29 44.11 -19.75
N ARG A 332 -1.54 43.78 -20.12
CA ARG A 332 -2.73 44.59 -19.81
C ARG A 332 -3.33 44.41 -18.41
N SER A 333 -2.92 43.39 -17.64
CA SER A 333 -3.27 43.26 -16.21
C SER A 333 -2.35 44.07 -15.27
N VAL A 334 -1.41 44.85 -15.83
CA VAL A 334 -0.46 45.66 -15.08
C VAL A 334 -0.36 47.06 -15.70
N SER A 335 0.00 48.07 -14.89
CA SER A 335 0.37 49.40 -15.42
C SER A 335 1.70 49.30 -16.19
N GLU A 336 1.90 50.11 -17.23
CA GLU A 336 3.12 50.10 -18.05
C GLU A 336 4.40 50.36 -17.23
N ASP A 337 4.25 51.00 -16.06
CA ASP A 337 5.29 51.29 -15.08
C ASP A 337 5.79 50.10 -14.25
N LYS A 338 5.13 48.94 -14.31
CA LYS A 338 5.45 47.77 -13.47
C LYS A 338 6.20 46.68 -14.24
N GLU A 339 7.06 45.98 -13.50
CA GLU A 339 7.82 44.82 -13.95
C GLU A 339 6.90 43.62 -14.26
N ILE A 340 7.31 42.77 -15.20
CA ILE A 340 6.57 41.57 -15.59
C ILE A 340 7.54 40.38 -15.66
N ARG A 341 7.28 39.33 -14.88
CA ARG A 341 8.14 38.13 -14.85
C ARG A 341 8.04 37.34 -16.15
N LEU A 342 9.11 36.63 -16.51
CA LEU A 342 9.15 35.75 -17.68
C LEU A 342 8.00 34.74 -17.70
N ALA A 343 7.73 34.09 -16.58
CA ALA A 343 6.64 33.12 -16.43
C ALA A 343 5.28 33.69 -16.83
N GLN A 344 4.99 34.96 -16.51
CA GLN A 344 3.71 35.60 -16.85
C GLN A 344 3.54 35.76 -18.37
N ILE A 345 4.61 36.14 -19.08
CA ILE A 345 4.62 36.23 -20.54
C ILE A 345 4.51 34.83 -21.18
N LEU A 346 5.26 33.84 -20.70
CA LEU A 346 5.19 32.46 -21.20
C LEU A 346 3.79 31.85 -21.01
N LEU A 347 3.17 32.04 -19.84
CA LEU A 347 1.80 31.58 -19.54
C LEU A 347 0.74 32.33 -20.36
N CYS A 348 0.93 33.63 -20.62
CA CYS A 348 0.00 34.41 -21.44
C CYS A 348 0.03 33.99 -22.91
N LEU A 349 1.23 33.85 -23.50
CA LEU A 349 1.40 33.40 -24.88
C LEU A 349 0.91 31.95 -25.08
N GLU A 350 1.06 31.08 -24.07
CA GLU A 350 0.47 29.74 -24.10
C GLU A 350 -1.06 29.77 -23.98
N SER A 351 -1.60 30.61 -23.09
CA SER A 351 -3.05 30.83 -22.99
C SER A 351 -3.62 31.32 -24.33
N ALA A 352 -2.91 32.22 -25.03
CA ALA A 352 -3.28 32.67 -26.37
C ALA A 352 -3.23 31.53 -27.40
N SER A 353 -2.13 30.77 -27.46
CA SER A 353 -1.95 29.58 -28.30
C SER A 353 -3.10 28.58 -28.11
N ARG A 354 -3.41 28.22 -26.86
CA ARG A 354 -4.46 27.25 -26.48
C ARG A 354 -5.87 27.77 -26.69
N ASN A 355 -6.07 29.09 -26.75
CA ASN A 355 -7.34 29.72 -27.14
C ASN A 355 -7.48 29.91 -28.67
N GLY A 356 -6.44 29.60 -29.46
CA GLY A 356 -6.50 29.61 -30.94
C GLY A 356 -5.77 30.77 -31.62
N SER A 357 -5.10 31.66 -30.89
CA SER A 357 -4.21 32.66 -31.49
C SER A 357 -3.01 31.96 -32.14
N LYS A 358 -2.64 32.37 -33.36
CA LYS A 358 -1.39 31.92 -33.99
C LYS A 358 -0.22 32.73 -33.44
N ILE A 359 0.64 32.10 -32.66
CA ILE A 359 1.94 32.64 -32.25
C ILE A 359 2.95 32.44 -33.38
N THR A 360 3.89 33.37 -33.57
CA THR A 360 4.93 33.24 -34.61
C THR A 360 5.93 32.12 -34.31
N ALA A 361 6.49 31.50 -35.35
CA ALA A 361 7.43 30.38 -35.19
C ALA A 361 8.71 30.80 -34.45
N ASP A 362 9.24 31.99 -34.72
CA ASP A 362 10.42 32.53 -34.02
C ASP A 362 10.12 32.77 -32.54
N CYS A 363 8.94 33.28 -32.20
CA CYS A 363 8.50 33.42 -30.81
C CYS A 363 8.37 32.05 -30.12
N GLN A 364 7.81 31.04 -30.79
CA GLN A 364 7.71 29.67 -30.25
C GLN A 364 9.09 29.06 -29.94
N VAL A 365 10.12 29.35 -30.75
CA VAL A 365 11.50 28.90 -30.47
C VAL A 365 12.08 29.58 -29.23
N GLU A 366 11.94 30.91 -29.09
CA GLU A 366 12.39 31.62 -27.88
C GLU A 366 11.61 31.14 -26.63
N MET A 367 10.29 30.92 -26.74
CA MET A 367 9.47 30.35 -25.67
C MET A 367 9.97 28.96 -25.24
N PHE A 368 10.30 28.08 -26.19
CA PHE A 368 10.84 26.75 -25.91
C PHE A 368 12.20 26.81 -25.20
N ASP A 369 13.13 27.65 -25.69
CA ASP A 369 14.45 27.81 -25.07
C ASP A 369 14.33 28.33 -23.63
N HIS A 370 13.46 29.30 -23.37
CA HIS A 370 13.22 29.83 -22.03
C HIS A 370 12.52 28.83 -21.10
N ARG A 371 11.58 28.02 -21.61
CA ARG A 371 10.98 26.92 -20.83
C ARG A 371 12.01 25.87 -20.42
N LYS A 372 12.91 25.48 -21.33
CA LYS A 372 14.01 24.55 -21.03
C LYS A 372 14.93 25.10 -19.93
N ILE A 373 15.30 26.39 -20.01
CA ILE A 373 16.15 27.04 -19.01
C ILE A 373 15.53 26.97 -17.60
N LEU A 374 14.23 27.23 -17.46
CA LEU A 374 13.51 27.11 -16.18
C LEU A 374 13.46 25.67 -15.64
N MET A 375 13.36 24.66 -16.52
CA MET A 375 13.39 23.24 -16.15
C MET A 375 14.81 22.71 -15.89
N GLU A 376 15.86 23.41 -16.35
CA GLU A 376 17.26 23.00 -16.19
C GLU A 376 17.91 23.52 -14.90
N ASP A 377 17.53 24.70 -14.42
CA ASP A 377 18.06 25.33 -13.20
C ASP A 377 16.94 25.86 -12.30
N TYR A 378 16.63 25.11 -11.23
CA TYR A 378 15.58 25.43 -10.26
C TYR A 378 15.75 26.80 -9.57
N ARG A 379 16.96 27.37 -9.60
CA ARG A 379 17.32 28.65 -8.95
C ARG A 379 16.71 29.86 -9.67
N LEU A 380 16.03 29.64 -10.78
CA LEU A 380 15.36 30.63 -11.61
C LEU A 380 13.87 30.80 -11.27
N SER A 381 13.29 29.89 -10.49
CA SER A 381 11.91 29.98 -9.97
C SER A 381 11.94 30.26 -8.46
N PRO A 382 11.72 31.52 -8.00
CA PRO A 382 11.71 31.88 -6.58
C PRO A 382 10.79 30.98 -5.74
N GLU A 383 9.65 30.58 -6.30
CA GLU A 383 8.66 29.71 -5.67
C GLU A 383 9.24 28.34 -5.27
N ILE A 384 10.18 27.80 -6.06
CA ILE A 384 10.91 26.55 -5.74
C ILE A 384 12.02 26.85 -4.73
N VAL A 385 12.77 27.95 -4.92
CA VAL A 385 13.89 28.31 -4.05
C VAL A 385 13.44 28.52 -2.61
N ASP A 386 12.35 29.25 -2.41
CA ASP A 386 11.78 29.53 -1.08
C ASP A 386 10.92 28.35 -0.59
N GLY A 387 10.01 27.85 -1.44
CA GLY A 387 9.02 26.83 -1.06
C GLY A 387 9.57 25.40 -0.90
N CYS A 388 10.74 25.08 -1.47
CA CYS A 388 11.40 23.78 -1.33
C CYS A 388 12.71 23.83 -0.51
N ALA A 389 13.09 24.97 0.08
CA ALA A 389 14.41 25.15 0.72
C ALA A 389 14.77 24.04 1.72
N ALA A 390 13.83 23.70 2.61
CA ALA A 390 14.02 22.65 3.63
C ALA A 390 13.95 21.23 3.03
N ASP A 391 13.10 21.01 2.02
CA ASP A 391 12.93 19.72 1.35
C ASP A 391 14.18 19.34 0.53
N ILE A 392 14.77 20.31 -0.18
CA ILE A 392 16.04 20.13 -0.92
C ILE A 392 17.13 19.65 0.03
N LEU A 393 17.32 20.34 1.17
CA LEU A 393 18.33 19.97 2.17
C LEU A 393 18.06 18.64 2.89
N SER A 394 16.80 18.19 2.93
CA SER A 394 16.38 16.98 3.65
C SER A 394 16.39 15.72 2.77
N PHE A 395 16.21 15.86 1.46
CA PHE A 395 16.01 14.72 0.54
C PHE A 395 17.00 14.66 -0.62
N CYS A 396 17.60 15.79 -1.03
CA CYS A 396 18.51 15.86 -2.18
C CYS A 396 19.94 16.16 -1.70
N ASN A 397 20.91 15.33 -2.08
CA ASN A 397 22.31 15.42 -1.62
C ASN A 397 23.12 16.56 -2.27
N GLY A 398 22.58 17.78 -2.27
CA GLY A 398 23.17 18.97 -2.85
C GLY A 398 22.37 19.54 -4.03
N LEU A 399 22.96 20.56 -4.65
CA LEU A 399 22.34 21.37 -5.70
C LEU A 399 22.87 20.92 -7.07
N GLU A 400 22.22 19.95 -7.70
CA GLU A 400 22.57 19.46 -9.02
C GLU A 400 21.82 20.21 -10.13
N VAL A 401 22.58 20.89 -10.99
CA VAL A 401 22.09 21.52 -12.23
C VAL A 401 21.76 20.47 -13.28
N GLY A 402 20.94 20.82 -14.27
CA GLY A 402 20.48 19.89 -15.31
C GLY A 402 19.15 19.23 -14.99
N GLY A 403 18.23 19.94 -14.31
CA GLY A 403 16.91 19.42 -13.90
C GLY A 403 16.91 18.41 -12.75
N LYS A 404 18.05 17.79 -12.42
CA LYS A 404 18.14 16.71 -11.42
C LYS A 404 17.57 17.04 -10.04
N THR A 405 17.85 18.23 -9.48
CA THR A 405 17.25 18.63 -8.19
C THR A 405 15.72 18.71 -8.28
N ILE A 406 15.15 19.09 -9.42
CA ILE A 406 13.69 19.08 -9.64
C ILE A 406 13.17 17.64 -9.65
N HIS A 407 13.80 16.73 -10.39
CA HIS A 407 13.41 15.32 -10.43
C HIS A 407 13.56 14.59 -9.08
N CYS A 408 14.60 14.94 -8.30
CA CYS A 408 14.75 14.47 -6.92
C CYS A 408 13.53 14.87 -6.06
N LEU A 409 13.15 16.15 -6.07
CA LEU A 409 11.96 16.62 -5.35
C LEU A 409 10.67 15.96 -5.86
N MET A 410 10.53 15.76 -7.18
CA MET A 410 9.40 15.08 -7.79
C MET A 410 9.28 13.62 -7.35
N GLU A 411 10.38 12.86 -7.27
CA GLU A 411 10.36 11.51 -6.72
C GLU A 411 9.92 11.52 -5.26
N HIS A 412 10.42 12.47 -4.46
CA HIS A 412 9.98 12.62 -3.08
C HIS A 412 8.53 13.12 -2.93
N THR A 413 7.85 13.66 -3.95
CA THR A 413 6.38 13.83 -3.88
C THR A 413 5.61 12.51 -3.84
N ARG A 414 6.19 11.44 -4.41
CA ARG A 414 5.59 10.10 -4.58
C ARG A 414 5.79 9.17 -3.37
N ALA A 415 6.62 9.56 -2.40
CA ALA A 415 7.09 8.68 -1.33
C ALA A 415 5.97 8.16 -0.40
N ARG A 416 5.88 6.82 -0.26
CA ARG A 416 4.88 6.11 0.57
C ARG A 416 4.87 6.48 2.06
N LYS A 417 5.98 6.98 2.62
CA LYS A 417 6.09 7.37 4.05
C LYS A 417 5.94 8.88 4.19
N LYS A 418 5.00 9.36 5.02
CA LYS A 418 4.79 10.80 5.30
C LYS A 418 6.04 11.54 5.83
N LYS A 419 7.02 10.81 6.41
CA LYS A 419 8.33 11.34 6.85
C LYS A 419 9.38 11.46 5.73
N SER A 420 9.07 11.00 4.52
CA SER A 420 10.01 10.91 3.38
C SER A 420 9.49 11.65 2.16
N ARG A 421 8.45 12.49 2.35
CA ARG A 421 7.74 13.23 1.31
C ARG A 421 7.95 14.73 1.51
N VAL A 422 8.08 15.47 0.40
CA VAL A 422 8.24 16.92 0.41
C VAL A 422 7.04 17.66 1.02
N SER A 423 7.26 18.89 1.47
CA SER A 423 6.21 19.76 2.01
C SER A 423 5.08 20.06 1.00
N ALA A 424 3.93 20.45 1.54
CA ALA A 424 2.78 20.90 0.73
C ALA A 424 3.01 22.29 0.11
N GLU A 425 4.07 23.00 0.48
CA GLU A 425 4.53 24.24 -0.16
C GLU A 425 5.38 23.91 -1.38
N CYS A 426 6.39 23.05 -1.20
CA CYS A 426 7.21 22.56 -2.30
C CYS A 426 6.40 21.84 -3.39
N GLN A 427 5.41 21.00 -3.01
CA GLN A 427 4.56 20.34 -4.01
C GLN A 427 3.80 21.36 -4.88
N ARG A 428 3.29 22.44 -4.30
CA ARG A 428 2.62 23.53 -5.05
C ARG A 428 3.58 24.31 -5.94
N ALA A 429 4.83 24.50 -5.50
CA ALA A 429 5.86 25.12 -6.32
C ALA A 429 6.22 24.25 -7.55
N LEU A 430 6.34 22.92 -7.37
CA LEU A 430 6.56 21.97 -8.46
C LEU A 430 5.37 21.92 -9.45
N GLU A 431 4.13 21.95 -8.95
CA GLU A 431 2.91 22.06 -9.76
C GLU A 431 2.89 23.37 -10.58
N GLY A 432 3.38 24.47 -10.01
CA GLY A 432 3.61 25.74 -10.72
C GLY A 432 4.66 25.62 -11.82
N LEU A 433 5.85 25.10 -11.50
CA LEU A 433 6.97 24.95 -12.44
C LEU A 433 6.59 24.08 -13.66
N ILE A 434 5.92 22.94 -13.45
CA ILE A 434 5.44 22.09 -14.55
C ILE A 434 4.47 22.84 -15.48
N LYS A 435 3.68 23.77 -14.94
CA LYS A 435 2.74 24.58 -15.72
C LYS A 435 3.41 25.73 -16.48
N GLU A 436 4.42 26.36 -15.89
CA GLU A 436 5.19 27.45 -16.52
C GLU A 436 6.12 26.94 -17.63
N THR A 437 6.76 25.80 -17.38
CA THR A 437 7.61 25.09 -18.34
C THR A 437 6.81 24.33 -19.40
N ASP A 438 5.55 23.98 -19.13
CA ASP A 438 4.69 23.16 -20.00
C ASP A 438 5.32 21.81 -20.40
N ALA A 439 6.14 21.24 -19.51
CA ALA A 439 6.88 19.99 -19.73
C ALA A 439 5.99 18.78 -20.03
N GLY A 440 4.69 18.85 -19.70
CA GLY A 440 3.67 17.87 -20.06
C GLY A 440 3.25 17.87 -21.54
N GLU A 441 3.50 18.94 -22.31
CA GLU A 441 3.24 18.94 -23.76
C GLU A 441 4.45 18.45 -24.58
N ASP A 442 5.68 18.81 -24.19
CA ASP A 442 6.88 18.51 -24.96
C ASP A 442 8.05 18.04 -24.07
N TRP A 443 8.27 16.72 -24.07
CA TRP A 443 9.36 16.02 -23.40
C TRP A 443 10.78 16.57 -23.69
N ARG A 444 10.96 17.37 -24.75
CA ARG A 444 12.26 17.96 -25.10
C ARG A 444 12.65 19.15 -24.21
N ILE A 445 11.69 19.72 -23.49
CA ILE A 445 11.86 20.83 -22.54
C ILE A 445 12.57 20.34 -21.27
N ASP A 446 12.17 19.17 -20.79
CA ASP A 446 12.77 18.48 -19.65
C ASP A 446 14.10 17.82 -20.07
N PRO A 447 15.25 18.24 -19.54
CA PRO A 447 16.53 17.65 -19.91
C PRO A 447 16.70 16.20 -19.40
N VAL A 448 16.12 15.85 -18.25
CA VAL A 448 16.27 14.55 -17.59
C VAL A 448 15.41 13.50 -18.28
N LEU A 449 14.12 13.79 -18.50
CA LEU A 449 13.23 12.93 -19.28
C LEU A 449 13.77 12.73 -20.70
N ARG A 450 14.31 13.80 -21.32
CA ARG A 450 14.90 13.70 -22.65
C ARG A 450 16.13 12.79 -22.67
N GLU A 451 17.08 12.96 -21.75
CA GLU A 451 18.27 12.10 -21.66
C GLU A 451 17.88 10.63 -21.43
N ALA A 452 16.96 10.37 -20.50
CA ALA A 452 16.53 9.02 -20.15
C ALA A 452 15.72 8.32 -21.26
N CYS A 453 14.81 9.04 -21.93
CA CYS A 453 13.89 8.45 -22.91
C CYS A 453 14.35 8.54 -24.38
N GLN A 454 15.41 9.28 -24.71
CA GLN A 454 15.93 9.38 -26.09
C GLN A 454 16.16 7.99 -26.76
N PRO A 455 16.66 6.94 -26.09
CA PRO A 455 16.80 5.61 -26.68
C PRO A 455 15.45 4.94 -26.97
N VAL A 456 14.49 5.06 -26.05
CA VAL A 456 13.13 4.50 -26.19
C VAL A 456 12.38 5.20 -27.34
N VAL A 457 12.47 6.53 -27.43
CA VAL A 457 11.87 7.30 -28.54
C VAL A 457 12.46 6.87 -29.89
N ALA A 458 13.78 6.72 -29.98
CA ALA A 458 14.46 6.35 -31.22
C ALA A 458 14.09 4.95 -31.75
N VAL A 459 13.69 4.02 -30.87
CA VAL A 459 13.37 2.62 -31.22
C VAL A 459 11.86 2.33 -31.29
N ALA A 460 11.04 2.99 -30.47
CA ALA A 460 9.63 2.63 -30.28
C ALA A 460 8.62 3.76 -30.56
N CYS A 461 9.07 5.01 -30.75
CA CYS A 461 8.21 6.18 -31.03
C CYS A 461 8.77 7.09 -32.14
N ASN A 462 9.64 6.56 -33.01
CA ASN A 462 10.33 7.28 -34.09
C ASN A 462 9.39 7.94 -35.11
N ASP A 463 8.28 7.27 -35.46
CA ASP A 463 7.29 7.78 -36.42
C ASP A 463 6.36 8.87 -35.84
N VAL A 464 6.46 9.16 -34.52
CA VAL A 464 5.54 10.06 -33.82
C VAL A 464 5.97 11.52 -33.95
N ARG A 465 5.25 12.28 -34.79
CA ARG A 465 5.44 13.73 -34.94
C ARG A 465 5.17 14.47 -33.62
N GLY A 466 6.09 15.36 -33.21
CA GLY A 466 6.05 16.10 -31.94
C GLY A 466 4.89 17.09 -31.77
N GLY A 467 4.77 17.64 -30.55
CA GLY A 467 3.70 18.56 -30.13
C GLY A 467 2.38 17.86 -29.75
N ASN A 468 1.54 18.55 -28.96
CA ASN A 468 0.31 18.05 -28.35
C ASN A 468 0.51 16.79 -27.49
N ALA A 469 1.60 16.69 -26.72
CA ALA A 469 1.92 15.54 -25.84
C ALA A 469 1.99 14.16 -26.53
N ARG A 470 2.14 14.10 -27.87
CA ARG A 470 2.03 12.84 -28.63
C ARG A 470 3.19 11.86 -28.39
N VAL A 471 4.42 12.36 -28.27
CA VAL A 471 5.59 11.50 -27.95
C VAL A 471 5.48 10.98 -26.52
N ILE A 472 5.08 11.81 -25.56
CA ILE A 472 4.77 11.40 -24.17
C ILE A 472 3.68 10.32 -24.17
N SER A 473 2.60 10.51 -24.93
CA SER A 473 1.53 9.50 -25.06
C SER A 473 2.05 8.16 -25.60
N CYS A 474 2.93 8.18 -26.61
CA CYS A 474 3.56 6.96 -27.12
C CYS A 474 4.49 6.30 -26.09
N LEU A 475 5.27 7.07 -25.32
CA LEU A 475 6.11 6.53 -24.25
C LEU A 475 5.27 5.88 -23.15
N MET A 476 4.14 6.49 -22.77
CA MET A 476 3.16 5.89 -21.83
C MET A 476 2.61 4.55 -22.36
N GLU A 477 2.38 4.43 -23.67
CA GLU A 477 1.97 3.18 -24.33
C GLU A 477 3.07 2.10 -24.44
N LYS A 478 4.30 2.36 -23.97
CA LYS A 478 5.40 1.37 -23.89
C LYS A 478 5.78 0.97 -22.46
N LEU A 479 5.17 1.57 -21.43
CA LEU A 479 5.39 1.16 -20.04
C LEU A 479 5.12 -0.33 -19.84
N GLY A 480 5.97 -1.01 -19.07
CA GLY A 480 5.88 -2.45 -18.84
C GLY A 480 6.19 -3.34 -20.07
N THR A 481 6.77 -2.81 -21.15
CA THR A 481 7.23 -3.59 -22.31
C THR A 481 8.77 -3.64 -22.36
N ASP A 482 9.33 -4.69 -22.99
CA ASP A 482 10.79 -4.90 -23.18
C ASP A 482 11.52 -3.78 -23.94
N ARG A 483 10.79 -2.77 -24.43
CA ARG A 483 11.33 -1.59 -25.11
C ARG A 483 11.51 -0.38 -24.18
N MET A 484 10.96 -0.44 -22.97
CA MET A 484 11.11 0.60 -21.95
C MET A 484 12.39 0.39 -21.14
N THR A 485 13.03 1.49 -20.74
CA THR A 485 14.16 1.47 -19.79
C THR A 485 13.71 2.00 -18.44
N GLU A 486 14.18 1.41 -17.34
CA GLU A 486 13.84 1.80 -15.97
C GLU A 486 14.07 3.30 -15.69
N ALA A 487 15.12 3.88 -16.27
CA ALA A 487 15.40 5.30 -16.19
C ALA A 487 14.35 6.17 -16.91
N CYS A 488 13.91 5.77 -18.12
CA CYS A 488 12.87 6.46 -18.86
C CYS A 488 11.51 6.33 -18.15
N GLU A 489 11.15 5.13 -17.70
CA GLU A 489 9.93 4.86 -16.92
C GLU A 489 9.88 5.74 -15.66
N THR A 490 10.98 5.80 -14.90
CA THR A 490 11.08 6.61 -13.68
C THR A 490 10.85 8.09 -13.96
N ALA A 491 11.58 8.68 -14.93
CA ALA A 491 11.44 10.09 -15.30
C ALA A 491 10.05 10.40 -15.89
N LEU A 492 9.49 9.51 -16.71
CA LEU A 492 8.18 9.66 -17.34
C LEU A 492 7.06 9.66 -16.29
N VAL A 493 7.10 8.75 -15.32
CA VAL A 493 6.08 8.67 -14.27
C VAL A 493 6.20 9.84 -13.27
N GLN A 494 7.39 10.41 -13.06
CA GLN A 494 7.57 11.65 -12.29
C GLN A 494 6.82 12.83 -12.94
N ILE A 495 6.94 13.05 -14.24
CA ILE A 495 6.19 14.11 -14.95
C ILE A 495 4.68 13.78 -15.00
N GLN A 496 4.33 12.54 -15.31
CA GLN A 496 2.94 12.08 -15.39
C GLN A 496 2.19 12.23 -14.05
N TYR A 497 2.87 12.16 -12.90
CA TYR A 497 2.29 12.42 -11.58
C TYR A 497 1.63 13.81 -11.48
N PHE A 498 2.18 14.83 -12.14
CA PHE A 498 1.61 16.18 -12.15
C PHE A 498 0.56 16.35 -13.26
N VAL A 499 0.87 15.89 -14.48
CA VAL A 499 -0.05 15.93 -15.63
C VAL A 499 -1.37 15.20 -15.33
N ALA A 500 -1.31 14.11 -14.55
CA ALA A 500 -2.49 13.36 -14.14
C ALA A 500 -3.38 14.09 -13.09
N ARG A 501 -2.92 15.19 -12.47
CA ARG A 501 -3.66 15.90 -11.41
C ARG A 501 -4.39 17.16 -11.87
N ASP A 502 -3.82 17.96 -12.77
CA ASP A 502 -4.54 19.08 -13.40
C ASP A 502 -4.84 18.78 -14.88
N PHE A 503 -6.13 18.70 -15.21
CA PHE A 503 -6.61 18.51 -16.59
C PHE A 503 -6.16 19.61 -17.57
N LYS A 504 -5.66 20.75 -17.07
CA LYS A 504 -5.05 21.83 -17.87
C LYS A 504 -3.63 21.50 -18.38
N LEU A 505 -2.99 20.46 -17.85
CA LEU A 505 -1.63 20.04 -18.20
C LEU A 505 -1.60 18.95 -19.29
N ASP A 506 -2.71 18.30 -19.58
CA ASP A 506 -2.89 17.46 -20.77
C ASP A 506 -3.51 18.30 -21.89
N PRO A 507 -2.77 18.65 -22.98
CA PRO A 507 -3.26 19.58 -23.99
C PRO A 507 -4.43 19.02 -24.80
N GLN A 508 -4.46 17.70 -25.03
CA GLN A 508 -5.51 17.04 -25.81
C GLN A 508 -6.81 17.01 -25.01
N LEU A 509 -6.74 16.62 -23.73
CA LEU A 509 -7.86 16.62 -22.79
C LEU A 509 -8.39 18.03 -22.56
N TYR A 510 -7.51 19.01 -22.27
CA TYR A 510 -7.95 20.40 -22.06
C TYR A 510 -8.70 20.94 -23.27
N LYS A 511 -8.13 20.78 -24.47
CA LYS A 511 -8.74 21.24 -25.73
C LYS A 511 -10.08 20.56 -26.04
N ALA A 512 -10.21 19.28 -25.75
CA ALA A 512 -11.45 18.54 -25.97
C ALA A 512 -12.54 18.85 -24.92
N CYS A 513 -12.15 19.04 -23.66
CA CYS A 513 -13.08 19.14 -22.52
C CYS A 513 -13.34 20.54 -21.98
N LYS A 514 -12.57 21.59 -22.36
CA LYS A 514 -12.69 22.95 -21.80
C LYS A 514 -14.15 23.44 -21.69
N ALA A 515 -14.92 23.33 -22.77
CA ALA A 515 -16.30 23.80 -22.83
C ALA A 515 -17.24 23.01 -21.89
N ASP A 516 -17.04 21.71 -21.76
CA ASP A 516 -17.86 20.83 -20.91
C ASP A 516 -17.48 21.00 -19.43
N ALA A 517 -16.19 21.21 -19.15
CA ALA A 517 -15.68 21.55 -17.82
C ALA A 517 -16.22 22.89 -17.30
N MET A 518 -16.35 23.89 -18.17
CA MET A 518 -16.99 25.16 -17.84
C MET A 518 -18.49 24.98 -17.55
N HIS A 519 -19.19 24.19 -18.37
CA HIS A 519 -20.65 24.03 -18.29
C HIS A 519 -21.10 23.17 -17.11
N PHE A 520 -20.46 22.02 -16.90
CA PHE A 520 -20.88 21.01 -15.92
C PHE A 520 -20.07 21.01 -14.61
N CYS A 521 -18.84 21.56 -14.64
CA CYS A 521 -17.88 21.47 -13.53
C CYS A 521 -17.38 22.85 -13.05
N HIS A 522 -18.02 23.93 -13.49
CA HIS A 522 -17.71 25.32 -13.13
C HIS A 522 -16.22 25.72 -13.28
N ALA A 523 -15.49 25.08 -14.20
CA ALA A 523 -14.09 25.38 -14.43
C ALA A 523 -13.90 26.81 -14.95
N LYS A 524 -12.89 27.52 -14.45
CA LYS A 524 -12.53 28.87 -14.92
C LYS A 524 -12.17 28.83 -16.42
N ASN A 525 -12.75 29.73 -17.23
CA ASN A 525 -12.52 29.82 -18.68
C ASN A 525 -11.05 30.08 -19.05
N ALA A 526 -10.30 30.76 -18.16
CA ALA A 526 -8.89 31.04 -18.37
C ALA A 526 -8.00 29.82 -18.01
N TRP A 527 -6.98 29.55 -18.83
CA TRP A 527 -6.01 28.47 -18.60
C TRP A 527 -5.01 28.85 -17.50
N ALA A 528 -4.34 30.00 -17.66
CA ALA A 528 -3.64 30.73 -16.59
C ALA A 528 -4.58 31.74 -15.92
N ASN A 529 -4.26 32.18 -14.70
CA ASN A 529 -5.08 33.09 -13.90
C ASN A 529 -4.15 33.98 -13.06
N ASP A 530 -4.32 35.30 -13.10
CA ASP A 530 -3.67 36.21 -12.17
C ASP A 530 -4.41 36.13 -10.81
N GLY A 531 -3.69 35.85 -9.73
CA GLY A 531 -4.20 35.94 -8.34
C GLY A 531 -4.28 34.64 -7.54
N ILE A 532 -3.85 34.72 -6.27
CA ILE A 532 -3.67 33.59 -5.34
C ILE A 532 -5.01 33.25 -4.64
N GLN A 533 -5.97 32.70 -5.39
CA GLN A 533 -7.18 32.09 -4.84
C GLN A 533 -7.51 30.74 -5.50
N MET A 534 -6.99 29.70 -4.87
CA MET A 534 -7.52 28.33 -4.84
C MET A 534 -7.79 28.00 -3.37
N ASP A 535 -8.91 27.32 -3.09
CA ASP A 535 -9.32 26.93 -1.73
C ASP A 535 -8.46 25.75 -1.21
N PRO A 536 -8.27 25.57 0.12
CA PRO A 536 -6.98 25.12 0.65
C PRO A 536 -6.62 23.62 0.56
N GLU A 537 -7.47 22.72 0.04
CA GLU A 537 -7.17 21.26 0.03
C GLU A 537 -7.14 20.57 -1.35
N ARG A 538 -7.81 21.09 -2.38
CA ARG A 538 -7.63 20.73 -3.80
C ARG A 538 -8.16 21.86 -4.69
N GLY A 539 -7.54 22.07 -5.85
CA GLY A 539 -8.21 22.75 -6.95
C GLY A 539 -9.49 22.00 -7.37
N PRO A 540 -10.42 22.63 -8.13
CA PRO A 540 -11.67 21.98 -8.50
C PRO A 540 -11.40 20.63 -9.17
N LEU A 541 -12.10 19.58 -8.71
CA LEU A 541 -11.95 18.19 -9.17
C LEU A 541 -12.55 18.00 -10.58
N VAL A 542 -12.04 18.76 -11.55
CA VAL A 542 -12.61 18.86 -12.90
C VAL A 542 -12.55 17.53 -13.62
N LEU A 543 -11.47 16.74 -13.49
CA LEU A 543 -11.40 15.43 -14.14
C LEU A 543 -12.42 14.41 -13.54
N PRO A 544 -12.49 14.18 -12.21
CA PRO A 544 -13.57 13.37 -11.62
C PRO A 544 -14.97 13.90 -11.94
N CYS A 545 -15.16 15.21 -11.98
CA CYS A 545 -16.44 15.82 -12.34
C CYS A 545 -16.80 15.57 -13.81
N LEU A 546 -15.89 15.82 -14.76
CA LEU A 546 -16.08 15.51 -16.18
C LEU A 546 -16.45 14.03 -16.34
N TYR A 547 -15.73 13.13 -15.67
CA TYR A 547 -16.03 11.70 -15.69
C TYR A 547 -17.46 11.39 -15.21
N ARG A 548 -17.94 12.02 -14.12
CA ARG A 548 -19.32 11.90 -13.64
C ARG A 548 -20.37 12.30 -14.69
N TYR A 549 -20.04 13.19 -15.62
CA TYR A 549 -20.90 13.55 -16.76
C TYR A 549 -20.64 12.76 -18.05
N ALA A 550 -19.62 11.89 -18.09
CA ALA A 550 -19.37 11.01 -19.24
C ALA A 550 -20.49 9.97 -19.44
N TYR A 551 -21.06 9.49 -18.33
CA TYR A 551 -22.08 8.44 -18.29
C TYR A 551 -23.37 8.85 -17.57
N HIS A 552 -23.73 10.14 -17.65
CA HIS A 552 -24.94 10.66 -17.02
C HIS A 552 -26.22 10.06 -17.64
N PRO A 553 -27.21 9.60 -16.83
CA PRO A 553 -28.38 8.87 -17.33
C PRO A 553 -29.35 9.71 -18.19
N GLN A 554 -29.25 11.05 -18.13
CA GLN A 554 -29.99 11.96 -19.00
C GLN A 554 -29.09 12.39 -20.16
N LYS A 555 -29.43 11.97 -21.40
CA LYS A 555 -28.63 12.21 -22.62
C LYS A 555 -28.30 13.69 -22.87
N ASN A 556 -29.17 14.59 -22.44
CA ASN A 556 -29.04 16.05 -22.53
C ASN A 556 -28.08 16.67 -21.48
N MET A 557 -27.46 15.86 -20.62
CA MET A 557 -26.42 16.26 -19.65
C MET A 557 -25.17 15.37 -19.76
N THR A 558 -24.80 14.97 -20.98
CA THR A 558 -23.60 14.16 -21.26
C THR A 558 -22.48 15.00 -21.89
N LEU A 559 -21.23 14.57 -21.70
CA LEU A 559 -20.07 15.18 -22.39
C LEU A 559 -20.17 15.08 -23.91
N LYS A 560 -19.52 16.03 -24.61
CA LYS A 560 -19.34 15.94 -26.07
C LYS A 560 -18.42 14.77 -26.43
N ASN A 561 -18.69 14.10 -27.55
CA ASN A 561 -17.94 12.93 -28.04
C ASN A 561 -16.40 13.13 -28.05
N GLY A 562 -15.92 14.34 -28.34
CA GLY A 562 -14.50 14.68 -28.29
C GLY A 562 -13.94 14.61 -26.85
N CYS A 563 -14.58 15.28 -25.90
CA CYS A 563 -14.19 15.22 -24.50
C CYS A 563 -14.28 13.79 -23.94
N LEU A 564 -15.38 13.09 -24.23
CA LEU A 564 -15.60 11.71 -23.79
C LEU A 564 -14.50 10.75 -24.30
N LYS A 565 -13.97 10.96 -25.52
CA LYS A 565 -12.83 10.19 -26.04
C LYS A 565 -11.54 10.46 -25.26
N GLU A 566 -11.23 11.72 -24.97
CA GLU A 566 -10.00 12.09 -24.25
C GLU A 566 -10.06 11.69 -22.77
N ILE A 567 -11.24 11.79 -22.13
CA ILE A 567 -11.47 11.20 -20.80
C ILE A 567 -11.13 9.71 -20.82
N ARG A 568 -11.64 8.95 -21.80
CA ARG A 568 -11.32 7.52 -21.95
C ARG A 568 -9.84 7.24 -22.20
N ARG A 569 -9.11 8.09 -22.94
CA ARG A 569 -7.64 7.96 -23.08
C ARG A 569 -6.95 8.17 -21.73
N VAL A 570 -7.28 9.25 -21.03
CA VAL A 570 -6.61 9.64 -19.78
C VAL A 570 -6.94 8.71 -18.61
N MET A 571 -8.11 8.06 -18.63
CA MET A 571 -8.46 6.97 -17.70
C MET A 571 -7.70 5.68 -18.05
N ARG A 572 -7.70 5.23 -19.31
CA ARG A 572 -6.88 4.08 -19.75
C ARG A 572 -5.38 4.23 -19.44
N GLN A 573 -4.82 5.43 -19.62
CA GLN A 573 -3.41 5.72 -19.27
C GLN A 573 -3.15 5.73 -17.76
N ARG A 574 -4.18 5.75 -16.90
CA ARG A 574 -4.07 5.47 -15.45
C ARG A 574 -4.25 3.97 -15.18
N ALA A 575 -5.28 3.35 -15.77
CA ALA A 575 -5.53 1.92 -15.64
C ALA A 575 -4.30 1.08 -16.06
N ILE A 576 -3.56 1.48 -17.09
CA ILE A 576 -2.29 0.85 -17.51
C ILE A 576 -1.18 1.05 -16.46
N ASN A 577 -1.04 2.24 -15.87
CA ASN A 577 -0.11 2.48 -14.76
C ASN A 577 -0.47 1.69 -13.48
N VAL A 578 -1.74 1.25 -13.37
CA VAL A 578 -2.32 0.68 -12.15
C VAL A 578 -2.71 -0.80 -12.28
N ASP A 579 -2.65 -1.40 -13.48
CA ASP A 579 -3.09 -2.79 -13.77
C ASP A 579 -4.60 -3.06 -13.52
N LEU A 580 -5.46 -2.05 -13.68
CA LEU A 580 -6.91 -2.16 -13.45
C LEU A 580 -7.68 -2.54 -14.74
N GLN A 581 -8.67 -3.44 -14.64
CA GLN A 581 -9.52 -3.83 -15.77
C GLN A 581 -10.54 -2.73 -16.15
N PRO A 582 -10.68 -2.36 -17.44
CA PRO A 582 -11.61 -1.32 -17.90
C PRO A 582 -13.07 -1.54 -17.50
N GLU A 583 -13.53 -2.78 -17.46
CA GLU A 583 -14.90 -3.19 -17.15
C GLU A 583 -15.27 -2.89 -15.69
N ILE A 584 -14.27 -2.85 -14.82
CA ILE A 584 -14.39 -2.46 -13.40
C ILE A 584 -14.21 -0.95 -13.28
N GLU A 585 -13.25 -0.38 -14.01
CA GLU A 585 -13.00 1.06 -14.07
C GLU A 585 -14.30 1.83 -14.41
N GLU A 586 -14.98 1.47 -15.51
CA GLU A 586 -16.20 2.17 -15.95
C GLU A 586 -17.36 2.09 -14.94
N VAL A 587 -17.39 1.07 -14.08
CA VAL A 587 -18.49 0.80 -13.13
C VAL A 587 -18.17 1.28 -11.70
N CYS A 588 -16.90 1.35 -11.30
CA CYS A 588 -16.43 1.67 -9.95
C CYS A 588 -15.72 3.02 -9.80
N LEU A 589 -15.60 3.83 -10.86
CA LEU A 589 -14.81 5.07 -10.81
C LEU A 589 -15.31 6.13 -9.80
N ASN A 590 -16.55 6.07 -9.31
CA ASN A 590 -16.99 6.95 -8.20
C ASN A 590 -16.44 6.44 -6.87
N GLU A 591 -16.52 5.13 -6.66
CA GLU A 591 -16.10 4.42 -5.45
C GLU A 591 -14.57 4.44 -5.31
N LEU A 592 -13.83 4.32 -6.43
CA LEU A 592 -12.38 4.54 -6.48
C LEU A 592 -12.02 5.96 -6.04
N ALA A 593 -12.71 6.98 -6.56
CA ALA A 593 -12.48 8.37 -6.18
C ALA A 593 -12.89 8.71 -4.73
N MET A 594 -13.76 7.90 -4.11
CA MET A 594 -14.27 8.11 -2.75
C MET A 594 -13.47 7.34 -1.68
N TYR A 595 -13.16 6.07 -1.93
CA TYR A 595 -12.52 5.16 -0.96
C TYR A 595 -11.04 4.89 -1.24
N CYS A 596 -10.59 5.04 -2.50
CA CYS A 596 -9.28 4.57 -2.97
C CYS A 596 -8.39 5.68 -3.56
N TYR A 597 -8.72 6.96 -3.31
CA TYR A 597 -8.04 8.11 -3.93
C TYR A 597 -6.53 8.22 -3.61
N ASP A 598 -6.04 7.53 -2.57
CA ASP A 598 -4.61 7.45 -2.23
C ASP A 598 -3.94 6.16 -2.75
N LYS A 599 -4.70 5.15 -3.18
CA LYS A 599 -4.25 3.80 -3.59
C LYS A 599 -3.88 3.70 -5.08
N THR A 600 -3.36 4.79 -5.63
CA THR A 600 -3.10 4.99 -7.07
C THR A 600 -1.81 4.30 -7.59
N ALA A 601 -1.42 3.19 -6.99
CA ALA A 601 -0.24 2.40 -7.36
C ALA A 601 -0.64 1.01 -7.87
N LYS A 602 0.25 0.38 -8.65
CA LYS A 602 -0.02 -0.87 -9.38
C LYS A 602 -0.68 -1.95 -8.50
N ARG A 603 -1.90 -2.35 -8.88
CA ARG A 603 -2.82 -3.32 -8.26
C ARG A 603 -3.47 -2.88 -6.93
N GLU A 604 -3.10 -1.74 -6.34
CA GLU A 604 -3.68 -1.27 -5.06
C GLU A 604 -5.15 -0.81 -5.19
N GLU A 605 -5.58 -0.28 -6.35
CA GLU A 605 -6.97 0.13 -6.57
C GLU A 605 -7.96 -1.06 -6.56
N THR A 606 -7.57 -2.21 -7.13
CA THR A 606 -8.40 -3.44 -7.12
C THR A 606 -8.56 -3.98 -5.70
N LEU A 607 -7.45 -4.06 -4.95
CA LEU A 607 -7.44 -4.52 -3.57
C LEU A 607 -8.27 -3.59 -2.67
N CYS A 608 -8.13 -2.28 -2.86
CA CYS A 608 -8.91 -1.30 -2.11
C CYS A 608 -10.42 -1.42 -2.36
N LEU A 609 -10.85 -1.72 -3.58
CA LEU A 609 -12.26 -2.05 -3.87
C LEU A 609 -12.68 -3.36 -3.19
N GLN A 610 -11.84 -4.40 -3.19
CA GLN A 610 -12.13 -5.69 -2.54
C GLN A 610 -12.23 -5.57 -1.00
N ASP A 611 -11.34 -4.80 -0.36
CA ASP A 611 -11.41 -4.48 1.08
C ASP A 611 -12.71 -3.73 1.43
N ASN A 612 -13.08 -2.74 0.60
CA ASN A 612 -14.24 -1.87 0.80
C ASN A 612 -15.55 -2.42 0.19
N LEU A 613 -15.59 -3.68 -0.26
CA LEU A 613 -16.71 -4.29 -1.00
C LEU A 613 -18.10 -4.06 -0.36
N ASP A 614 -18.18 -4.00 0.97
CA ASP A 614 -19.43 -3.76 1.69
C ASP A 614 -19.97 -2.34 1.51
N SER A 615 -19.08 -1.36 1.32
CA SER A 615 -19.37 0.07 1.13
C SER A 615 -19.60 0.46 -0.34
N LEU A 616 -19.35 -0.43 -1.29
CA LEU A 616 -19.52 -0.16 -2.71
C LEU A 616 -21.01 -0.14 -3.10
N ASN A 617 -21.36 0.74 -4.03
CA ASN A 617 -22.64 0.77 -4.73
C ASN A 617 -22.89 -0.56 -5.47
N GLU A 618 -24.13 -1.05 -5.49
CA GLU A 618 -24.52 -2.38 -6.00
C GLU A 618 -23.93 -2.73 -7.37
N ARG A 619 -23.84 -1.78 -8.31
CA ARG A 619 -23.21 -2.03 -9.63
C ARG A 619 -21.71 -2.30 -9.52
N CYS A 620 -20.99 -1.47 -8.78
CA CYS A 620 -19.56 -1.63 -8.54
C CYS A 620 -19.29 -2.89 -7.70
N LYS A 621 -20.13 -3.16 -6.70
CA LYS A 621 -20.12 -4.38 -5.88
C LYS A 621 -20.32 -5.65 -6.72
N LEU A 622 -21.17 -5.61 -7.75
CA LEU A 622 -21.32 -6.69 -8.72
C LEU A 622 -20.11 -6.81 -9.67
N ALA A 623 -19.54 -5.71 -10.16
CA ALA A 623 -18.36 -5.75 -11.03
C ALA A 623 -17.11 -6.31 -10.30
N VAL A 624 -16.80 -5.76 -9.12
CA VAL A 624 -15.71 -6.24 -8.26
C VAL A 624 -16.02 -7.64 -7.74
N GLY A 625 -17.28 -7.96 -7.47
CA GLY A 625 -17.73 -9.30 -7.10
C GLY A 625 -17.48 -10.32 -8.21
N ASN A 626 -17.80 -9.99 -9.47
CA ASN A 626 -17.52 -10.85 -10.62
C ASN A 626 -16.00 -11.04 -10.82
N LEU A 627 -15.19 -9.97 -10.77
CA LEU A 627 -13.73 -10.13 -10.81
C LEU A 627 -13.24 -11.04 -9.69
N THR A 628 -13.74 -10.85 -8.46
CA THR A 628 -13.29 -11.64 -7.30
C THR A 628 -13.76 -13.11 -7.41
N GLU A 629 -14.85 -13.38 -8.13
CA GLU A 629 -15.30 -14.73 -8.50
C GLU A 629 -14.41 -15.34 -9.59
N GLU A 630 -14.01 -14.57 -10.62
CA GLU A 630 -13.08 -14.99 -11.69
C GLU A 630 -11.66 -15.23 -11.15
N GLN A 631 -11.18 -14.38 -10.24
CA GLN A 631 -9.92 -14.54 -9.50
C GLN A 631 -9.97 -15.68 -8.46
N ALA A 632 -11.16 -16.17 -8.10
CA ALA A 632 -11.35 -17.36 -7.28
C ALA A 632 -11.47 -18.66 -8.12
N GLU A 633 -11.79 -18.54 -9.40
CA GLU A 633 -11.72 -19.63 -10.39
C GLU A 633 -10.28 -19.80 -10.90
N ARG A 634 -9.58 -18.69 -11.14
CA ARG A 634 -8.26 -18.66 -11.80
C ARG A 634 -7.28 -17.78 -11.02
N VAL A 635 -6.39 -18.41 -10.26
CA VAL A 635 -5.39 -17.73 -9.42
C VAL A 635 -4.39 -16.91 -10.24
N GLU A 636 -4.13 -17.29 -11.49
CA GLU A 636 -3.34 -16.51 -12.45
C GLU A 636 -3.89 -15.09 -12.66
N LEU A 637 -5.21 -14.91 -12.56
CA LEU A 637 -5.87 -13.60 -12.64
C LEU A 637 -5.78 -12.81 -11.33
N ASN A 638 -5.35 -13.42 -10.23
CA ASN A 638 -5.07 -12.77 -8.96
C ASN A 638 -3.59 -12.31 -8.92
N PRO A 639 -3.32 -11.00 -9.12
CA PRO A 639 -1.96 -10.50 -9.31
C PRO A 639 -1.14 -10.43 -8.02
N VAL A 640 -1.78 -10.56 -6.85
CA VAL A 640 -1.09 -10.59 -5.54
C VAL A 640 -0.70 -12.01 -5.20
N VAL A 641 -1.62 -12.98 -5.36
CA VAL A 641 -1.33 -14.39 -5.07
C VAL A 641 -0.29 -14.90 -6.06
N THR A 642 -0.47 -14.69 -7.38
CA THR A 642 0.54 -15.08 -8.39
C THR A 642 1.91 -14.45 -8.09
N GLY A 643 1.97 -13.14 -7.85
CA GLY A 643 3.23 -12.43 -7.58
C GLY A 643 3.89 -12.74 -6.23
N ALA A 644 3.18 -13.35 -5.29
CA ALA A 644 3.69 -13.71 -3.96
C ALA A 644 3.93 -15.22 -3.77
N CYS A 645 3.22 -16.07 -4.52
CA CYS A 645 3.21 -17.52 -4.37
C CYS A 645 3.85 -18.29 -5.53
N GLN A 646 4.38 -17.65 -6.58
CA GLN A 646 4.87 -18.39 -7.77
C GLN A 646 5.83 -19.54 -7.44
N HIS A 647 6.82 -19.33 -6.56
CA HIS A 647 7.72 -20.40 -6.09
C HIS A 647 6.98 -21.57 -5.41
N VAL A 648 5.98 -21.26 -4.57
CA VAL A 648 5.13 -22.24 -3.88
C VAL A 648 4.24 -23.01 -4.87
N MET A 649 3.69 -22.32 -5.88
CA MET A 649 2.88 -22.92 -6.93
C MET A 649 3.69 -23.92 -7.75
N GLU A 650 4.92 -23.55 -8.11
CA GLU A 650 5.87 -24.41 -8.85
C GLU A 650 6.36 -25.60 -8.00
N GLN A 651 6.52 -25.43 -6.68
CA GLN A 651 7.01 -26.49 -5.78
C GLN A 651 5.93 -27.48 -5.31
N TYR A 652 4.73 -26.99 -4.96
CA TYR A 652 3.68 -27.80 -4.31
C TYR A 652 2.45 -28.06 -5.19
N CYS A 653 2.16 -27.19 -6.16
CA CYS A 653 0.95 -27.26 -6.99
C CYS A 653 1.25 -27.59 -8.46
N GLU A 654 2.42 -28.16 -8.75
CA GLU A 654 2.94 -28.42 -10.10
C GLU A 654 2.00 -29.29 -10.96
N GLU A 655 1.30 -30.26 -10.35
CA GLU A 655 0.33 -31.11 -11.05
C GLU A 655 -0.88 -30.30 -11.56
N VAL A 656 -1.35 -29.30 -10.81
CA VAL A 656 -2.45 -28.41 -11.22
C VAL A 656 -2.01 -27.52 -12.38
N LEU A 657 -0.81 -26.94 -12.29
CA LEU A 657 -0.22 -26.11 -13.36
C LEU A 657 -0.09 -26.89 -14.68
N LYS A 658 0.32 -28.16 -14.63
CA LYS A 658 0.47 -29.04 -15.80
C LYS A 658 -0.85 -29.38 -16.53
N VAL A 659 -1.99 -29.31 -15.84
CA VAL A 659 -3.31 -29.61 -16.42
C VAL A 659 -3.90 -28.43 -17.20
N GLY A 660 -3.42 -27.20 -16.95
CA GLY A 660 -3.85 -26.00 -17.69
C GLY A 660 -5.32 -25.60 -17.48
N LYS A 661 -5.95 -26.13 -16.42
CA LYS A 661 -7.30 -25.80 -15.98
C LYS A 661 -7.28 -25.55 -14.49
N ASP A 662 -7.20 -24.29 -14.10
CA ASP A 662 -7.62 -23.87 -12.77
C ASP A 662 -9.15 -23.71 -12.78
N GLU A 663 -9.84 -24.57 -12.04
CA GLU A 663 -11.27 -24.46 -11.70
C GLU A 663 -11.37 -24.27 -10.16
N GLY A 664 -10.50 -23.40 -9.62
CA GLY A 664 -10.28 -23.15 -8.20
C GLY A 664 -9.36 -24.16 -7.49
N ASP A 665 -8.74 -25.08 -8.23
CA ASP A 665 -7.83 -26.12 -7.73
C ASP A 665 -6.55 -25.54 -7.16
N LEU A 666 -5.97 -24.54 -7.82
CA LEU A 666 -4.71 -23.93 -7.44
C LEU A 666 -4.83 -23.15 -6.12
N MET A 667 -5.99 -22.53 -5.89
CA MET A 667 -6.31 -21.87 -4.62
C MET A 667 -6.52 -22.87 -3.47
N GLU A 668 -7.13 -24.03 -3.75
CA GLU A 668 -7.30 -25.08 -2.73
C GLU A 668 -5.94 -25.67 -2.31
N CYS A 669 -5.06 -25.97 -3.28
CA CYS A 669 -3.67 -26.39 -3.04
C CYS A 669 -2.86 -25.36 -2.21
N LEU A 670 -2.93 -24.09 -2.57
CA LEU A 670 -2.25 -23.01 -1.83
C LEU A 670 -2.79 -22.84 -0.40
N ILE A 671 -4.09 -23.07 -0.18
CA ILE A 671 -4.69 -23.02 1.17
C ILE A 671 -4.31 -24.23 2.01
N GLU A 672 -4.17 -25.42 1.42
CA GLU A 672 -3.70 -26.64 2.10
C GLU A 672 -2.24 -26.47 2.58
N HIS A 673 -1.33 -26.09 1.68
CA HIS A 673 0.09 -26.04 2.00
C HIS A 673 0.58 -24.75 2.70
N LYS A 674 -0.24 -23.70 2.86
CA LYS A 674 0.15 -22.42 3.52
C LYS A 674 0.73 -22.55 4.94
N ASN A 675 0.57 -23.71 5.58
CA ASN A 675 1.13 -24.01 6.91
C ASN A 675 2.39 -24.87 6.88
N ASP A 676 2.70 -25.49 5.74
CA ASP A 676 3.89 -26.30 5.50
C ASP A 676 5.04 -25.44 4.92
N LEU A 677 4.75 -24.21 4.45
CA LEU A 677 5.69 -23.27 3.83
C LEU A 677 6.82 -22.79 4.75
N ASP A 678 7.99 -22.51 4.17
CA ASP A 678 9.18 -22.11 4.92
C ASP A 678 9.13 -20.64 5.35
N VAL A 679 9.18 -20.41 6.66
CA VAL A 679 8.79 -19.16 7.33
C VAL A 679 9.68 -17.97 6.94
N HIS A 680 10.90 -18.23 6.46
CA HIS A 680 11.85 -17.18 6.06
C HIS A 680 11.66 -16.68 4.62
N PHE A 681 11.14 -17.51 3.71
CA PHE A 681 11.08 -17.19 2.28
C PHE A 681 9.64 -16.91 1.82
N ASP A 682 8.69 -17.79 2.15
CA ASP A 682 7.35 -17.79 1.57
C ASP A 682 6.29 -17.06 2.43
N TYR A 683 6.73 -16.31 3.45
CA TYR A 683 5.83 -15.54 4.34
C TYR A 683 4.91 -14.57 3.57
N LYS A 684 5.36 -14.09 2.39
CA LYS A 684 4.58 -13.25 1.47
C LYS A 684 3.43 -14.03 0.84
N CYS A 685 3.67 -15.26 0.39
CA CYS A 685 2.63 -16.14 -0.13
C CYS A 685 1.58 -16.41 0.95
N LYS A 686 2.02 -16.80 2.16
CA LYS A 686 1.11 -17.04 3.29
C LYS A 686 0.22 -15.83 3.57
N ALA A 687 0.80 -14.63 3.62
CA ALA A 687 0.04 -13.39 3.84
C ALA A 687 -0.95 -13.08 2.70
N ALA A 688 -0.60 -13.36 1.44
CA ALA A 688 -1.50 -13.19 0.29
C ALA A 688 -2.69 -14.18 0.34
N VAL A 689 -2.42 -15.45 0.66
CA VAL A 689 -3.46 -16.48 0.81
C VAL A 689 -4.38 -16.18 1.99
N GLU A 690 -3.84 -15.81 3.16
CA GLU A 690 -4.67 -15.44 4.33
C GLU A 690 -5.50 -14.18 4.08
N HIS A 691 -4.97 -13.18 3.37
CA HIS A 691 -5.74 -12.00 2.95
C HIS A 691 -6.88 -12.36 1.98
N PHE A 692 -6.62 -13.23 1.00
CA PHE A 692 -7.67 -13.73 0.11
C PHE A 692 -8.74 -14.55 0.85
N GLN A 693 -8.34 -15.37 1.84
CA GLN A 693 -9.30 -16.07 2.72
C GLN A 693 -10.19 -15.08 3.49
N LEU A 694 -9.66 -13.94 3.96
CA LEU A 694 -10.47 -12.88 4.59
C LEU A 694 -11.44 -12.20 3.60
N ILE A 695 -11.01 -11.89 2.37
CA ILE A 695 -11.90 -11.39 1.31
C ILE A 695 -13.02 -12.39 1.02
N SER A 696 -12.71 -13.70 1.01
CA SER A 696 -13.70 -14.75 0.76
C SER A 696 -14.85 -14.77 1.77
N LEU A 697 -14.67 -14.25 2.99
CA LEU A 697 -15.73 -14.21 4.01
C LEU A 697 -16.93 -13.35 3.59
N LYS A 698 -16.67 -12.31 2.77
CA LYS A 698 -17.68 -11.33 2.32
C LYS A 698 -18.81 -11.98 1.53
N SER A 699 -18.52 -13.00 0.72
CA SER A 699 -19.50 -13.72 -0.09
C SER A 699 -19.05 -15.15 -0.36
N TYR A 700 -19.95 -16.12 -0.17
CA TYR A 700 -19.69 -17.53 -0.49
C TYR A 700 -19.39 -17.80 -1.98
N HIS A 701 -19.63 -16.81 -2.85
CA HIS A 701 -19.28 -16.81 -4.26
C HIS A 701 -17.75 -16.83 -4.50
N PHE A 702 -16.96 -16.17 -3.65
CA PHE A 702 -15.51 -16.00 -3.80
C PHE A 702 -14.72 -17.25 -3.35
N THR A 703 -15.27 -18.43 -3.63
CA THR A 703 -14.67 -19.73 -3.35
C THR A 703 -15.31 -20.69 -4.34
N TYR A 704 -14.72 -20.79 -5.54
CA TYR A 704 -15.37 -21.37 -6.72
C TYR A 704 -15.99 -22.76 -6.47
N LYS A 705 -15.22 -23.69 -5.90
CA LYS A 705 -15.67 -25.06 -5.59
C LYS A 705 -16.81 -25.11 -4.57
N PHE A 706 -16.81 -24.23 -3.56
CA PHE A 706 -17.90 -24.13 -2.58
C PHE A 706 -19.16 -23.52 -3.21
N LYS A 707 -19.00 -22.46 -4.01
CA LYS A 707 -20.07 -21.85 -4.82
C LYS A 707 -20.73 -22.91 -5.69
N ASP A 708 -19.98 -23.61 -6.53
CA ASP A 708 -20.55 -24.56 -7.49
C ASP A 708 -21.30 -25.71 -6.80
N ALA A 709 -20.64 -26.40 -5.87
CA ALA A 709 -21.23 -27.53 -5.16
C ALA A 709 -22.48 -27.15 -4.33
N CYS A 710 -22.49 -25.97 -3.70
CA CYS A 710 -23.53 -25.60 -2.73
C CYS A 710 -24.62 -24.65 -3.24
N ARG A 711 -24.40 -23.82 -4.27
CA ARG A 711 -25.32 -22.77 -4.74
C ARG A 711 -26.80 -23.18 -4.86
N PRO A 712 -27.19 -24.31 -5.50
CA PRO A 712 -28.61 -24.69 -5.59
C PRO A 712 -29.22 -25.07 -4.22
N TYR A 713 -28.43 -25.58 -3.28
CA TYR A 713 -28.87 -25.96 -1.94
C TYR A 713 -28.98 -24.74 -1.01
N VAL A 714 -28.07 -23.77 -1.15
CA VAL A 714 -28.17 -22.47 -0.46
C VAL A 714 -29.47 -21.75 -0.83
N MET A 715 -29.78 -21.65 -2.13
CA MET A 715 -31.02 -21.01 -2.59
C MET A 715 -32.29 -21.72 -2.14
N ARG A 716 -32.23 -23.05 -1.90
CA ARG A 716 -33.37 -23.88 -1.48
C ARG A 716 -33.59 -23.89 0.03
N TRP A 717 -32.53 -23.94 0.84
CA TRP A 717 -32.60 -24.20 2.28
C TRP A 717 -32.22 -23.00 3.16
N CYS A 718 -31.57 -21.96 2.61
CA CYS A 718 -31.14 -20.76 3.34
C CYS A 718 -31.88 -19.50 2.84
N PRO A 719 -33.18 -19.30 3.22
CA PRO A 719 -34.00 -18.20 2.71
C PRO A 719 -33.54 -16.83 3.25
N SER A 720 -33.58 -15.83 2.37
CA SER A 720 -33.14 -14.44 2.62
C SER A 720 -33.93 -13.69 3.71
N SER A 721 -34.97 -14.29 4.30
CA SER A 721 -35.74 -13.70 5.41
C SER A 721 -35.06 -13.87 6.77
N ARG A 722 -34.14 -14.83 6.92
CA ARG A 722 -33.39 -15.05 8.17
C ARG A 722 -32.03 -14.33 8.18
N PHE A 723 -31.42 -14.11 7.02
CA PHE A 723 -30.10 -13.50 6.88
C PHE A 723 -30.19 -12.26 5.97
N ARG A 724 -29.86 -11.09 6.52
CA ARG A 724 -29.96 -9.78 5.82
C ARG A 724 -28.84 -9.57 4.78
N SER A 725 -27.79 -10.39 4.87
CA SER A 725 -26.65 -10.53 3.97
C SER A 725 -26.47 -12.00 3.63
N LYS A 726 -25.82 -12.32 2.50
CA LYS A 726 -25.40 -13.69 2.18
C LYS A 726 -23.88 -13.83 2.32
N THR A 727 -23.35 -13.51 3.50
CA THR A 727 -21.91 -13.72 3.76
C THR A 727 -21.57 -15.21 3.73
N LYS A 728 -20.29 -15.53 3.57
CA LYS A 728 -19.83 -16.93 3.60
C LYS A 728 -20.13 -17.58 4.96
N ALA A 729 -20.01 -16.82 6.06
CA ALA A 729 -20.33 -17.29 7.40
C ALA A 729 -21.83 -17.58 7.60
N ASP A 730 -22.73 -16.69 7.15
CA ASP A 730 -24.19 -16.89 7.21
C ASP A 730 -24.59 -18.22 6.53
N VAL A 731 -23.99 -18.49 5.37
CA VAL A 731 -24.23 -19.70 4.56
C VAL A 731 -23.67 -20.96 5.24
N ILE A 732 -22.49 -20.88 5.85
CA ILE A 732 -21.88 -22.00 6.59
C ILE A 732 -22.69 -22.33 7.86
N GLU A 733 -23.13 -21.36 8.67
CA GLU A 733 -23.99 -21.61 9.85
C GLU A 733 -25.33 -22.22 9.43
N CYS A 734 -25.92 -21.75 8.33
CA CYS A 734 -27.14 -22.35 7.78
C CYS A 734 -26.94 -23.82 7.34
N LEU A 735 -25.98 -24.09 6.44
CA LEU A 735 -25.80 -25.44 5.88
C LEU A 735 -25.29 -26.44 6.93
N SER A 736 -24.40 -26.04 7.84
CA SER A 736 -23.94 -26.91 8.93
C SER A 736 -25.08 -27.27 9.90
N THR A 737 -26.03 -26.35 10.15
CA THR A 737 -27.24 -26.65 10.93
C THR A 737 -28.14 -27.68 10.21
N VAL A 738 -28.35 -27.54 8.90
CA VAL A 738 -29.14 -28.50 8.10
C VAL A 738 -28.49 -29.90 8.11
N VAL A 739 -27.18 -29.98 7.93
CA VAL A 739 -26.44 -31.26 7.96
C VAL A 739 -26.43 -31.87 9.37
N GLN A 740 -26.27 -31.06 10.42
CA GLN A 740 -26.38 -31.49 11.82
C GLN A 740 -27.76 -32.08 12.13
N GLU A 741 -28.85 -31.44 11.67
CA GLU A 741 -30.20 -31.99 11.83
C GLU A 741 -30.37 -33.36 11.15
N ASP A 742 -29.80 -33.54 9.96
CA ASP A 742 -29.94 -34.77 9.17
C ASP A 742 -29.21 -35.94 9.83
N ILE A 743 -27.97 -35.70 10.31
CA ILE A 743 -27.16 -36.65 11.07
C ILE A 743 -27.87 -37.05 12.38
N MET A 744 -28.35 -36.06 13.15
CA MET A 744 -28.95 -36.33 14.47
C MET A 744 -30.29 -37.09 14.42
N LYS A 745 -30.91 -37.19 13.24
CA LYS A 745 -32.18 -37.91 13.03
C LYS A 745 -32.00 -39.25 12.29
N ASP A 746 -30.77 -39.61 11.93
CA ASP A 746 -30.45 -40.76 11.05
C ASP A 746 -31.25 -40.72 9.73
N THR A 747 -31.29 -39.54 9.10
CA THR A 747 -32.10 -39.26 7.90
C THR A 747 -31.23 -39.01 6.67
N GLN A 748 -31.76 -39.33 5.49
CA GLN A 748 -31.09 -39.07 4.22
C GLN A 748 -30.79 -37.57 4.06
N HIS A 749 -29.51 -37.23 3.90
CA HIS A 749 -29.04 -35.84 3.86
C HIS A 749 -29.69 -35.02 2.75
N ARG A 750 -30.20 -33.83 3.10
CA ARG A 750 -30.76 -32.80 2.21
C ARG A 750 -29.70 -32.05 1.39
N VAL A 751 -28.42 -32.28 1.68
CA VAL A 751 -27.24 -31.67 1.08
C VAL A 751 -26.32 -32.79 0.51
N PRO A 752 -25.86 -32.70 -0.74
CA PRO A 752 -25.16 -33.80 -1.42
C PRO A 752 -23.72 -33.98 -0.89
N ARG A 753 -22.98 -34.94 -1.44
CA ARG A 753 -21.64 -35.29 -0.94
C ARG A 753 -20.63 -34.17 -1.20
N GLU A 754 -20.67 -33.59 -2.38
CA GLU A 754 -19.74 -32.57 -2.89
C GLU A 754 -19.85 -31.30 -2.03
N CYS A 755 -21.07 -30.80 -1.82
CA CYS A 755 -21.31 -29.64 -0.95
C CYS A 755 -20.96 -29.94 0.51
N ARG A 756 -21.21 -31.16 1.02
CA ARG A 756 -20.78 -31.53 2.39
C ARG A 756 -19.26 -31.59 2.53
N GLN A 757 -18.54 -32.07 1.54
CA GLN A 757 -17.07 -32.08 1.52
C GLN A 757 -16.52 -30.64 1.50
N GLN A 758 -17.03 -29.79 0.62
CA GLN A 758 -16.64 -28.38 0.57
C GLN A 758 -17.03 -27.61 1.86
N LEU A 759 -18.18 -27.90 2.46
CA LEU A 759 -18.59 -27.36 3.76
C LEU A 759 -17.65 -27.77 4.91
N ARG A 760 -17.19 -29.03 4.94
CA ARG A 760 -16.17 -29.50 5.88
C ARG A 760 -14.86 -28.74 5.72
N ALA A 761 -14.39 -28.57 4.47
CA ALA A 761 -13.19 -27.79 4.18
C ALA A 761 -13.29 -26.33 4.65
N GLN A 762 -14.44 -25.67 4.46
CA GLN A 762 -14.64 -24.31 4.99
C GLN A 762 -14.71 -24.27 6.52
N LEU A 763 -15.36 -25.25 7.17
CA LEU A 763 -15.39 -25.34 8.64
C LEU A 763 -13.99 -25.56 9.22
N TYR A 764 -13.18 -26.44 8.62
CA TYR A 764 -11.78 -26.68 9.01
C TYR A 764 -10.95 -25.38 8.96
N GLN A 765 -11.10 -24.58 7.89
CA GLN A 765 -10.47 -23.25 7.82
C GLN A 765 -10.96 -22.32 8.93
N GLN A 766 -12.26 -22.33 9.28
CA GLN A 766 -12.80 -21.55 10.40
C GLN A 766 -12.31 -22.01 11.79
N ARG A 767 -11.75 -23.21 11.93
CA ARG A 767 -11.11 -23.69 13.18
C ARG A 767 -9.59 -23.50 13.21
N GLU A 768 -8.96 -23.24 12.06
CA GLU A 768 -7.56 -22.83 12.00
C GLU A 768 -7.32 -21.45 12.63
N ASN A 769 -8.15 -20.46 12.31
CA ASN A 769 -7.94 -19.07 12.74
C ASN A 769 -9.27 -18.39 13.05
N ILE A 770 -9.39 -17.81 14.25
CA ILE A 770 -10.59 -17.07 14.67
C ILE A 770 -10.98 -15.94 13.70
N ASN A 771 -10.00 -15.36 12.98
CA ASN A 771 -10.26 -14.32 11.99
C ASN A 771 -11.07 -14.82 10.77
N PHE A 772 -11.20 -16.14 10.56
CA PHE A 772 -12.03 -16.74 9.51
C PHE A 772 -13.46 -17.09 9.99
N ASP A 773 -13.75 -17.03 11.29
CA ASP A 773 -15.09 -17.10 11.87
C ASP A 773 -15.49 -15.70 12.39
N PRO A 774 -16.07 -14.83 11.54
CA PRO A 774 -16.38 -13.44 11.93
C PRO A 774 -17.45 -13.36 13.04
N THR A 775 -18.25 -14.40 13.24
CA THR A 775 -19.24 -14.47 14.32
C THR A 775 -18.53 -14.75 15.65
N LEU A 776 -17.65 -15.75 15.70
CA LEU A 776 -16.84 -16.05 16.88
C LEU A 776 -15.88 -14.90 17.20
N GLN A 777 -15.18 -14.35 16.19
CA GLN A 777 -14.27 -13.21 16.36
C GLN A 777 -14.97 -12.01 16.99
N LYS A 778 -16.18 -11.68 16.52
CA LYS A 778 -16.96 -10.54 17.03
C LYS A 778 -17.45 -10.76 18.46
N LEU A 779 -17.92 -11.97 18.80
CA LEU A 779 -18.48 -12.27 20.13
C LEU A 779 -17.41 -12.52 21.20
N CYS A 780 -16.21 -12.98 20.81
CA CYS A 780 -15.07 -13.21 21.72
C CYS A 780 -14.03 -12.07 21.72
N ALA A 781 -14.29 -10.94 21.04
CA ALA A 781 -13.31 -9.87 20.83
C ALA A 781 -12.77 -9.22 22.13
N THR A 782 -13.55 -9.25 23.21
CA THR A 782 -13.13 -8.83 24.57
C THR A 782 -12.25 -9.89 25.21
N ASP A 783 -12.71 -11.13 25.18
CA ASP A 783 -12.19 -12.23 25.98
C ASP A 783 -10.82 -12.67 25.44
N VAL A 784 -10.64 -12.66 24.12
CA VAL A 784 -9.32 -12.86 23.48
C VAL A 784 -8.31 -11.82 23.96
N LYS A 785 -8.72 -10.55 24.09
CA LYS A 785 -7.84 -9.45 24.53
C LYS A 785 -7.52 -9.46 26.03
N GLN A 786 -8.32 -10.14 26.84
CA GLN A 786 -8.15 -10.21 28.30
C GLN A 786 -7.50 -11.51 28.77
N LEU A 787 -7.81 -12.64 28.10
CA LEU A 787 -7.45 -13.99 28.55
C LEU A 787 -6.43 -14.68 27.63
N CYS A 788 -6.28 -14.21 26.38
CA CYS A 788 -5.44 -14.85 25.35
C CYS A 788 -4.52 -13.83 24.64
N PHE A 789 -4.12 -12.74 25.31
CA PHE A 789 -3.43 -11.61 24.67
C PHE A 789 -2.03 -11.95 24.10
N ASP A 790 -1.30 -12.89 24.73
CA ASP A 790 -0.01 -13.39 24.23
C ASP A 790 -0.15 -14.46 23.11
N VAL A 791 -1.38 -14.91 22.81
CA VAL A 791 -1.63 -16.01 21.88
C VAL A 791 -1.82 -15.48 20.46
N LYS A 792 -0.99 -15.95 19.53
CA LYS A 792 -1.06 -15.54 18.12
C LYS A 792 -2.27 -16.16 17.41
N PRO A 793 -2.95 -15.43 16.51
CA PRO A 793 -4.01 -15.99 15.67
C PRO A 793 -3.43 -16.99 14.66
N GLY A 794 -4.13 -18.11 14.45
CA GLY A 794 -3.72 -19.22 13.57
C GLY A 794 -3.49 -20.54 14.31
N ARG A 795 -3.38 -21.64 13.54
CA ARG A 795 -3.16 -23.03 14.02
C ARG A 795 -4.02 -23.43 15.23
N SER A 796 -5.29 -23.00 15.27
CA SER A 796 -6.27 -23.19 16.35
C SER A 796 -5.87 -22.65 17.74
N GLN A 797 -4.79 -21.87 17.88
CA GLN A 797 -4.22 -21.52 19.19
C GLN A 797 -5.18 -20.69 20.06
N ILE A 798 -5.88 -19.72 19.48
CA ILE A 798 -6.86 -18.89 20.21
C ILE A 798 -8.10 -19.72 20.61
N LEU A 799 -8.55 -20.66 19.78
CA LEU A 799 -9.67 -21.56 20.10
C LEU A 799 -9.34 -22.48 21.28
N GLU A 800 -8.15 -23.08 21.29
CA GLU A 800 -7.67 -23.88 22.44
C GLU A 800 -7.47 -23.02 23.70
N CYS A 801 -6.99 -21.77 23.57
CA CYS A 801 -6.88 -20.84 24.69
C CYS A 801 -8.25 -20.51 25.30
N LEU A 802 -9.24 -20.11 24.49
CA LEU A 802 -10.60 -19.81 24.95
C LEU A 802 -11.23 -21.04 25.64
N ALA A 803 -11.08 -22.24 25.05
CA ALA A 803 -11.56 -23.48 25.66
C ALA A 803 -10.89 -23.77 27.02
N SER A 804 -9.59 -23.47 27.19
CA SER A 804 -8.89 -23.61 28.47
C SER A 804 -9.41 -22.65 29.56
N GLN A 805 -9.92 -21.47 29.16
CA GLN A 805 -10.41 -20.44 30.07
C GLN A 805 -11.95 -20.39 30.18
N LYS A 806 -12.66 -21.45 29.76
CA LYS A 806 -14.14 -21.46 29.63
C LYS A 806 -14.91 -20.86 30.81
N HIS A 807 -14.50 -21.15 32.06
CA HIS A 807 -15.12 -20.65 33.29
C HIS A 807 -14.96 -19.13 33.54
N LYS A 808 -14.20 -18.43 32.70
CA LYS A 808 -13.95 -16.97 32.76
C LYS A 808 -14.45 -16.22 31.51
N LEU A 809 -15.03 -16.92 30.54
CA LEU A 809 -15.53 -16.30 29.31
C LEU A 809 -16.80 -15.49 29.57
N SER A 810 -17.04 -14.49 28.71
CA SER A 810 -18.34 -13.83 28.62
C SER A 810 -19.42 -14.80 28.14
N GLU A 811 -20.67 -14.59 28.57
CA GLU A 811 -21.82 -15.42 28.17
C GLU A 811 -21.94 -15.54 26.64
N GLN A 812 -21.67 -14.46 25.90
CA GLN A 812 -21.76 -14.43 24.44
C GLN A 812 -20.66 -15.26 23.76
N CYS A 813 -19.41 -15.12 24.22
CA CYS A 813 -18.30 -15.93 23.70
C CYS A 813 -18.48 -17.40 24.07
N HIS A 814 -18.83 -17.70 25.33
CA HIS A 814 -19.05 -19.06 25.82
C HIS A 814 -20.17 -19.77 25.03
N THR A 815 -21.28 -19.09 24.78
CA THR A 815 -22.38 -19.60 23.93
C THR A 815 -21.92 -19.96 22.52
N GLN A 816 -21.13 -19.10 21.87
CA GLN A 816 -20.67 -19.36 20.51
C GLN A 816 -19.59 -20.45 20.47
N LEU A 817 -18.68 -20.48 21.44
CA LEU A 817 -17.66 -21.53 21.58
C LEU A 817 -18.31 -22.90 21.84
N PHE A 818 -19.37 -22.97 22.65
CA PHE A 818 -20.15 -24.19 22.86
C PHE A 818 -20.72 -24.74 21.53
N LYS A 819 -21.29 -23.87 20.66
CA LYS A 819 -21.74 -24.29 19.32
C LYS A 819 -20.58 -24.83 18.48
N VAL A 820 -19.43 -24.16 18.51
CA VAL A 820 -18.22 -24.54 17.75
C VAL A 820 -17.74 -25.92 18.16
N ARG A 821 -17.53 -26.16 19.47
CA ARG A 821 -17.14 -27.48 19.99
C ARG A 821 -18.17 -28.56 19.66
N LYS A 822 -19.47 -28.25 19.75
CA LYS A 822 -20.53 -29.18 19.35
C LYS A 822 -20.43 -29.62 17.89
N GLN A 823 -19.98 -28.75 16.98
CA GLN A 823 -19.75 -29.12 15.57
C GLN A 823 -18.50 -30.01 15.42
N GLU A 824 -17.38 -29.64 16.03
CA GLU A 824 -16.11 -30.39 15.98
C GLU A 824 -16.25 -31.83 16.52
N PHE A 825 -17.02 -32.00 17.60
CA PHE A 825 -17.29 -33.32 18.19
C PHE A 825 -18.30 -34.17 17.41
N GLN A 826 -19.05 -33.57 16.48
CA GLN A 826 -19.99 -34.28 15.59
C GLN A 826 -19.37 -34.65 14.25
N ASP A 827 -18.47 -33.81 13.73
CA ASP A 827 -17.73 -34.07 12.49
C ASP A 827 -16.26 -33.66 12.71
N SER A 828 -15.44 -34.64 13.11
CA SER A 828 -14.01 -34.44 13.41
C SER A 828 -13.16 -34.05 12.19
N SER A 829 -13.73 -33.97 10.97
CA SER A 829 -13.04 -33.37 9.83
C SER A 829 -12.88 -31.85 9.97
N SER A 830 -13.61 -31.22 10.89
CA SER A 830 -13.54 -29.78 11.18
C SER A 830 -12.60 -29.39 12.34
N ASP A 831 -12.18 -30.34 13.19
CA ASP A 831 -11.31 -30.07 14.34
C ASP A 831 -9.84 -29.92 13.89
N PHE A 832 -9.47 -28.68 13.52
CA PHE A 832 -8.12 -28.34 13.05
C PHE A 832 -7.04 -28.82 14.04
N ALA A 833 -7.24 -28.56 15.33
CA ALA A 833 -6.26 -28.86 16.38
C ALA A 833 -6.03 -30.37 16.53
N LEU A 834 -7.10 -31.20 16.46
CA LEU A 834 -6.97 -32.65 16.48
C LEU A 834 -6.26 -33.18 15.25
N LEU A 835 -6.71 -32.79 14.05
CA LEU A 835 -6.16 -33.32 12.79
C LEU A 835 -4.69 -32.94 12.59
N GLU A 836 -4.30 -31.71 12.91
CA GLU A 836 -2.91 -31.25 12.79
C GLU A 836 -2.01 -31.84 13.91
N ALA A 837 -2.54 -32.03 15.13
CA ALA A 837 -1.78 -32.72 16.18
C ALA A 837 -1.58 -34.21 15.89
N CYS A 838 -2.49 -34.84 15.14
CA CYS A 838 -2.51 -36.28 14.86
C CYS A 838 -2.22 -36.66 13.40
N ARG A 839 -1.76 -35.74 12.53
CA ARG A 839 -1.60 -35.95 11.07
C ARG A 839 -0.88 -37.27 10.73
N SER A 840 0.21 -37.58 11.44
CA SER A 840 0.98 -38.82 11.31
C SER A 840 0.26 -40.07 11.83
N MET A 841 -0.45 -39.97 12.96
CA MET A 841 -1.17 -41.09 13.59
C MET A 841 -2.44 -41.48 12.82
N ILE A 842 -3.11 -40.51 12.21
CA ILE A 842 -4.21 -40.74 11.27
C ILE A 842 -3.68 -41.51 10.05
N SER A 843 -2.54 -41.05 9.50
CA SER A 843 -1.84 -41.68 8.36
C SER A 843 -1.29 -43.10 8.65
N LEU A 844 -1.12 -43.46 9.93
CA LEU A 844 -0.63 -44.78 10.34
C LEU A 844 -1.75 -45.75 10.74
N PHE A 845 -2.80 -45.27 11.42
CA PHE A 845 -3.82 -46.12 12.04
C PHE A 845 -5.24 -45.97 11.47
N CYS A 846 -5.54 -44.90 10.71
CA CYS A 846 -6.92 -44.50 10.38
C CYS A 846 -7.20 -44.29 8.87
N ASN A 847 -6.27 -44.64 7.97
CA ASN A 847 -6.34 -44.40 6.52
C ASN A 847 -7.65 -44.77 5.78
N TYR A 848 -8.43 -45.71 6.32
CA TYR A 848 -9.65 -46.21 5.69
C TYR A 848 -10.95 -45.59 6.23
N MET A 849 -10.86 -44.58 7.11
CA MET A 849 -12.00 -43.93 7.77
C MET A 849 -12.25 -42.52 7.21
N ASP A 850 -13.51 -42.09 7.15
CA ASP A 850 -13.86 -40.67 6.91
C ASP A 850 -13.29 -39.81 8.05
N GLY A 851 -12.74 -38.64 7.72
CA GLY A 851 -12.14 -37.70 8.69
C GLY A 851 -13.14 -37.27 9.78
N ALA A 852 -14.44 -37.28 9.47
CA ALA A 852 -15.52 -37.08 10.44
C ALA A 852 -15.48 -38.03 11.64
N SER A 853 -14.91 -39.24 11.46
CA SER A 853 -14.76 -40.27 12.47
C SER A 853 -13.33 -40.38 13.03
N ALA A 854 -12.42 -39.46 12.69
CA ALA A 854 -11.01 -39.50 13.09
C ALA A 854 -10.84 -39.69 14.60
N LEU A 855 -11.55 -38.91 15.43
CA LEU A 855 -11.51 -39.04 16.88
C LEU A 855 -11.92 -40.43 17.38
N SER A 856 -12.91 -41.10 16.75
CA SER A 856 -13.31 -42.45 17.14
C SER A 856 -12.26 -43.51 16.81
N CYS A 857 -11.53 -43.36 15.71
CA CYS A 857 -10.41 -44.25 15.37
C CYS A 857 -9.24 -44.03 16.33
N LEU A 858 -8.85 -42.77 16.55
CA LEU A 858 -7.74 -42.40 17.42
C LEU A 858 -7.96 -42.84 18.88
N LYS A 859 -9.21 -42.79 19.38
CA LYS A 859 -9.59 -43.34 20.71
C LYS A 859 -9.24 -44.83 20.89
N VAL A 860 -9.28 -45.62 19.83
CA VAL A 860 -8.93 -47.06 19.84
C VAL A 860 -7.42 -47.26 19.62
N ALA A 861 -6.80 -46.41 18.82
CA ALA A 861 -5.37 -46.46 18.52
C ALA A 861 -4.47 -45.89 19.64
N LYS A 862 -4.97 -45.01 20.52
CA LYS A 862 -4.19 -44.26 21.53
C LYS A 862 -3.30 -45.09 22.47
N ASN A 863 -3.59 -46.38 22.63
CA ASN A 863 -2.87 -47.31 23.51
C ASN A 863 -1.89 -48.22 22.73
N ARG A 864 -1.58 -47.92 21.46
CA ARG A 864 -0.56 -48.65 20.68
C ARG A 864 0.84 -48.13 21.02
N PRO A 865 1.88 -48.99 21.05
CA PRO A 865 3.23 -48.59 21.46
C PRO A 865 3.95 -47.65 20.46
N SER A 866 3.43 -47.52 19.23
CA SER A 866 3.93 -46.60 18.20
C SER A 866 3.04 -45.37 18.04
N PHE A 867 2.27 -45.01 19.07
CA PHE A 867 1.36 -43.87 19.05
C PHE A 867 2.04 -42.61 19.63
N ASP A 868 1.98 -41.50 18.91
CA ASP A 868 2.66 -40.25 19.26
C ASP A 868 2.02 -39.56 20.49
N GLU A 869 2.87 -39.12 21.43
CA GLU A 869 2.43 -38.54 22.71
C GLU A 869 1.76 -37.17 22.56
N LYS A 870 2.16 -36.35 21.57
CA LYS A 870 1.49 -35.07 21.28
C LYS A 870 0.06 -35.32 20.82
N CYS A 871 -0.14 -36.23 19.87
CA CYS A 871 -1.45 -36.69 19.45
C CYS A 871 -2.25 -37.33 20.60
N LYS A 872 -1.61 -38.19 21.43
CA LYS A 872 -2.22 -38.83 22.59
C LYS A 872 -2.76 -37.81 23.59
N SER A 873 -2.00 -36.75 23.88
CA SER A 873 -2.44 -35.64 24.73
C SER A 873 -3.68 -34.92 24.17
N MET A 874 -3.76 -34.74 22.85
CA MET A 874 -4.90 -34.11 22.17
C MET A 874 -6.14 -35.01 22.19
N VAL A 875 -5.98 -36.30 21.89
CA VAL A 875 -7.06 -37.31 21.95
C VAL A 875 -7.62 -37.41 23.38
N VAL A 876 -6.76 -37.43 24.39
CA VAL A 876 -7.18 -37.41 25.81
C VAL A 876 -7.91 -36.11 26.15
N ARG A 877 -7.40 -34.93 25.74
CA ARG A 877 -8.10 -33.65 25.94
C ARG A 877 -9.51 -33.65 25.36
N ARG A 878 -9.66 -34.10 24.11
CA ARG A 878 -10.96 -34.25 23.44
C ARG A 878 -11.86 -35.27 24.13
N MET A 879 -11.33 -36.35 24.71
CA MET A 879 -12.09 -37.28 25.54
C MET A 879 -12.57 -36.64 26.86
N ILE A 880 -11.77 -35.77 27.50
CA ILE A 880 -12.19 -35.01 28.70
C ILE A 880 -13.33 -34.06 28.33
N GLU A 881 -13.16 -33.25 27.27
CA GLU A 881 -14.17 -32.32 26.78
C GLU A 881 -15.51 -33.04 26.51
N GLN A 882 -15.50 -34.19 25.81
CA GLN A 882 -16.71 -34.99 25.53
C GLN A 882 -17.43 -35.55 26.76
N ASN A 883 -16.76 -35.63 27.92
CA ASN A 883 -17.39 -36.05 29.17
C ASN A 883 -17.94 -34.86 29.99
N THR A 884 -17.72 -33.61 29.57
CA THR A 884 -18.34 -32.43 30.21
C THR A 884 -19.76 -32.14 29.72
N ASP A 885 -20.16 -32.61 28.54
CA ASP A 885 -21.55 -32.53 28.07
C ASP A 885 -21.96 -33.70 27.17
N TYR A 886 -23.16 -34.25 27.40
CA TYR A 886 -23.69 -35.38 26.62
C TYR A 886 -23.87 -35.07 25.12
N ARG A 887 -24.04 -33.79 24.75
CA ARG A 887 -24.20 -33.30 23.37
C ARG A 887 -22.88 -33.24 22.60
N PHE A 888 -21.75 -33.34 23.30
CA PHE A 888 -20.44 -33.54 22.69
C PHE A 888 -20.13 -35.02 22.44
N ASN A 889 -20.87 -35.96 23.05
CA ASN A 889 -20.65 -37.40 22.88
C ASN A 889 -21.77 -38.02 22.03
N VAL A 890 -21.60 -38.03 20.70
CA VAL A 890 -22.60 -38.53 19.73
C VAL A 890 -22.97 -40.00 19.97
N ALA A 891 -22.02 -40.84 20.38
CA ALA A 891 -22.27 -42.24 20.71
C ALA A 891 -23.17 -42.39 21.94
N LEU A 892 -22.92 -41.58 22.99
CA LEU A 892 -23.81 -41.49 24.15
C LEU A 892 -25.18 -40.94 23.77
N GLN A 893 -25.24 -39.84 23.02
CA GLN A 893 -26.49 -39.17 22.65
C GLN A 893 -27.40 -40.09 21.82
N SER A 894 -26.85 -40.80 20.84
CA SER A 894 -27.62 -41.74 19.99
C SER A 894 -28.04 -43.02 20.74
N ALA A 895 -27.21 -43.54 21.64
CA ALA A 895 -27.53 -44.77 22.39
C ALA A 895 -28.46 -44.53 23.61
N CYS A 896 -28.40 -43.36 24.24
CA CYS A 896 -29.11 -43.05 25.48
C CYS A 896 -30.27 -42.04 25.33
N VAL A 897 -30.62 -41.56 24.13
CA VAL A 897 -31.67 -40.53 23.93
C VAL A 897 -32.97 -40.83 24.73
N THR A 898 -33.48 -42.05 24.64
CA THR A 898 -34.69 -42.48 25.34
C THR A 898 -34.53 -42.52 26.87
N ASP A 899 -33.34 -42.85 27.36
CA ASP A 899 -33.05 -42.93 28.79
C ASP A 899 -32.81 -41.54 29.40
N ILE A 900 -32.19 -40.64 28.64
CA ILE A 900 -32.02 -39.22 28.99
C ILE A 900 -33.39 -38.55 29.11
N ASP A 901 -34.26 -38.69 28.10
CA ASP A 901 -35.62 -38.12 28.10
C ASP A 901 -36.53 -38.71 29.19
N ARG A 902 -36.32 -39.99 29.55
CA ARG A 902 -37.14 -40.70 30.55
C ARG A 902 -36.67 -40.50 31.98
N HIS A 903 -35.37 -40.35 32.22
CA HIS A 903 -34.79 -40.38 33.56
C HIS A 903 -33.99 -39.14 33.95
N CYS A 904 -33.45 -38.38 33.00
CA CYS A 904 -32.61 -37.21 33.24
C CYS A 904 -33.29 -35.87 32.89
N LYS A 905 -34.57 -35.91 32.52
CA LYS A 905 -35.38 -34.74 32.16
C LYS A 905 -35.40 -33.64 33.22
N GLU A 906 -35.34 -33.98 34.51
CA GLU A 906 -35.25 -32.95 35.57
C GLU A 906 -33.96 -32.13 35.49
N VAL A 907 -32.84 -32.71 35.07
CA VAL A 907 -31.59 -31.97 34.83
C VAL A 907 -31.78 -31.01 33.66
N LEU A 908 -32.38 -31.49 32.56
CA LEU A 908 -32.64 -30.69 31.35
C LEU A 908 -33.67 -29.56 31.56
N MET A 909 -34.51 -29.65 32.61
CA MET A 909 -35.53 -28.65 32.95
C MET A 909 -35.04 -27.60 33.96
N ARG A 910 -33.97 -27.88 34.72
CA ARG A 910 -33.42 -26.97 35.75
C ARG A 910 -32.18 -26.20 35.28
N GLU A 911 -31.42 -26.75 34.34
CA GLU A 911 -30.13 -26.24 33.90
C GLU A 911 -30.24 -25.49 32.55
N SER A 912 -29.34 -24.54 32.30
CA SER A 912 -29.30 -23.82 31.02
C SER A 912 -28.84 -24.74 29.88
N THR A 913 -29.59 -24.75 28.78
CA THR A 913 -29.18 -25.47 27.56
C THR A 913 -28.16 -24.69 26.70
N VAL A 914 -27.77 -23.49 27.11
CA VAL A 914 -26.88 -22.58 26.36
C VAL A 914 -25.39 -22.89 26.55
N HIS A 915 -25.03 -23.59 27.63
CA HIS A 915 -23.67 -23.96 28.01
C HIS A 915 -23.56 -25.46 28.33
N GLU A 916 -22.36 -25.96 28.58
CA GLU A 916 -22.09 -27.32 29.06
C GLU A 916 -22.78 -27.61 30.40
N LEU A 917 -23.37 -28.80 30.53
CA LEU A 917 -24.03 -29.27 31.74
C LEU A 917 -23.07 -29.90 32.76
N GLU A 918 -21.76 -29.64 32.67
CA GLU A 918 -20.70 -30.09 33.60
C GLU A 918 -20.82 -31.57 34.04
N GLY A 919 -21.13 -32.45 33.08
CA GLY A 919 -21.30 -33.89 33.32
C GLY A 919 -22.57 -34.28 34.09
N LYS A 920 -23.46 -33.35 34.47
CA LYS A 920 -24.68 -33.61 35.27
C LYS A 920 -25.61 -34.66 34.64
N VAL A 921 -25.73 -34.69 33.31
CA VAL A 921 -26.50 -35.74 32.60
C VAL A 921 -25.80 -37.10 32.68
N ILE A 922 -24.47 -37.15 32.57
CA ILE A 922 -23.70 -38.38 32.77
C ILE A 922 -23.82 -38.85 34.23
N LYS A 923 -23.80 -37.94 35.22
CA LYS A 923 -24.07 -38.28 36.64
C LYS A 923 -25.46 -38.91 36.83
N CYS A 924 -26.49 -38.37 36.18
CA CYS A 924 -27.82 -38.99 36.18
C CYS A 924 -27.81 -40.40 35.56
N LEU A 925 -27.15 -40.59 34.41
CA LEU A 925 -27.03 -41.90 33.78
C LEU A 925 -26.21 -42.89 34.63
N LYS A 926 -25.14 -42.46 35.33
CA LYS A 926 -24.40 -43.29 36.30
C LYS A 926 -25.33 -43.83 37.41
N ILE A 927 -26.22 -42.99 37.94
CA ILE A 927 -27.20 -43.40 38.97
C ILE A 927 -28.15 -44.47 38.41
N LYS A 928 -28.67 -44.28 37.18
CA LYS A 928 -29.61 -45.23 36.57
C LYS A 928 -28.95 -46.50 36.00
N PHE A 929 -27.65 -46.45 35.73
CA PHE A 929 -26.81 -47.62 35.49
C PHE A 929 -26.74 -48.49 36.76
N ARG A 930 -26.47 -47.93 37.96
CA ARG A 930 -26.55 -48.69 39.22
C ARG A 930 -27.92 -49.31 39.46
N GLU A 931 -28.99 -48.54 39.23
CA GLU A 931 -30.36 -49.03 39.37
C GLU A 931 -30.74 -50.11 38.34
N SER A 932 -29.88 -50.42 37.36
CA SER A 932 -30.13 -51.35 36.25
C SER A 932 -31.40 -50.99 35.44
N LYS A 933 -31.62 -49.69 35.21
CA LYS A 933 -32.84 -49.14 34.57
C LYS A 933 -32.65 -48.59 33.15
N LEU A 934 -31.42 -48.51 32.66
CA LEU A 934 -31.10 -48.05 31.31
C LEU A 934 -31.49 -49.11 30.25
N THR A 935 -31.66 -48.69 29.00
CA THR A 935 -31.71 -49.63 27.87
C THR A 935 -30.35 -50.29 27.64
N ALA A 936 -30.33 -51.52 27.13
CA ALA A 936 -29.08 -52.25 26.85
C ALA A 936 -28.11 -51.51 25.90
N LYS A 937 -28.63 -50.67 24.97
CA LYS A 937 -27.80 -49.80 24.12
C LYS A 937 -27.07 -48.73 24.95
N CYS A 938 -27.80 -48.08 25.86
CA CYS A 938 -27.25 -47.07 26.75
C CYS A 938 -26.32 -47.68 27.81
N GLU A 939 -26.67 -48.84 28.37
CA GLU A 939 -25.85 -49.60 29.32
C GLU A 939 -24.46 -49.92 28.73
N LEU A 940 -24.40 -50.42 27.49
CA LEU A 940 -23.12 -50.70 26.80
C LEU A 940 -22.25 -49.45 26.60
N GLN A 941 -22.84 -48.30 26.22
CA GLN A 941 -22.07 -47.06 26.08
C GLN A 941 -21.64 -46.49 27.44
N MET A 942 -22.47 -46.59 28.48
CA MET A 942 -22.10 -46.21 29.84
C MET A 942 -20.97 -47.08 30.40
N THR A 943 -21.00 -48.40 30.17
CA THR A 943 -19.86 -49.29 30.50
C THR A 943 -18.59 -48.85 29.78
N SER A 944 -18.66 -48.46 28.51
CA SER A 944 -17.47 -47.96 27.77
C SER A 944 -16.93 -46.64 28.34
N ILE A 945 -17.79 -45.68 28.69
CA ILE A 945 -17.40 -44.39 29.27
C ILE A 945 -16.80 -44.59 30.66
N LEU A 946 -17.43 -45.42 31.50
CA LEU A 946 -16.95 -45.74 32.83
C LEU A 946 -15.62 -46.50 32.80
N LYS A 947 -15.43 -47.44 31.85
CA LYS A 947 -14.17 -48.18 31.67
C LYS A 947 -13.01 -47.29 31.22
N GLU A 948 -13.25 -46.32 30.33
CA GLU A 948 -12.21 -45.34 29.96
C GLU A 948 -11.89 -44.40 31.13
N ALA A 949 -12.90 -43.92 31.86
CA ALA A 949 -12.69 -43.12 33.06
C ALA A 949 -11.95 -43.88 34.19
N ALA A 950 -12.16 -45.20 34.27
CA ALA A 950 -11.46 -46.10 35.19
C ALA A 950 -9.96 -46.32 34.86
N LEU A 951 -9.47 -45.81 33.72
CA LEU A 951 -8.06 -45.83 33.28
C LEU A 951 -7.42 -44.43 33.24
N ASN A 952 -8.21 -43.36 33.30
CA ASN A 952 -7.72 -41.98 33.33
C ASN A 952 -8.70 -41.09 34.11
N TYR A 953 -8.28 -40.68 35.31
CA TYR A 953 -9.13 -39.96 36.27
C TYR A 953 -9.67 -38.62 35.74
N HIS A 954 -8.93 -37.94 34.84
CA HIS A 954 -9.38 -36.68 34.21
C HIS A 954 -10.67 -36.85 33.40
N LEU A 955 -10.97 -38.07 32.93
CA LEU A 955 -12.19 -38.36 32.17
C LEU A 955 -13.45 -38.46 33.06
N ASN A 956 -13.31 -38.51 34.38
CA ASN A 956 -14.44 -38.30 35.29
C ASN A 956 -14.38 -36.85 35.83
N PRO A 957 -15.13 -35.89 35.24
CA PRO A 957 -15.00 -34.46 35.58
C PRO A 957 -15.33 -34.15 37.04
N LEU A 958 -16.14 -34.98 37.71
CA LEU A 958 -16.44 -34.86 39.14
C LEU A 958 -15.23 -35.26 40.00
N LEU A 959 -14.58 -36.38 39.69
CA LEU A 959 -13.37 -36.82 40.42
C LEU A 959 -12.23 -35.80 40.22
N ALA A 960 -12.04 -35.35 38.99
CA ALA A 960 -10.99 -34.38 38.64
C ALA A 960 -11.20 -32.97 39.26
N THR A 961 -12.41 -32.63 39.71
CA THR A 961 -12.71 -31.35 40.38
C THR A 961 -12.84 -31.48 41.91
N LEU A 962 -13.38 -32.58 42.41
CA LEU A 962 -13.60 -32.80 43.85
C LEU A 962 -12.38 -33.35 44.58
N CYS A 963 -11.51 -34.11 43.90
CA CYS A 963 -10.27 -34.69 44.44
C CYS A 963 -9.00 -34.02 43.89
N SER A 964 -9.07 -32.80 43.33
CA SER A 964 -7.90 -32.18 42.68
C SER A 964 -6.70 -32.04 43.62
N THR A 965 -6.95 -31.58 44.84
CA THR A 965 -5.95 -31.47 45.91
C THR A 965 -5.36 -32.81 46.30
N GLU A 966 -6.19 -33.84 46.45
CA GLU A 966 -5.79 -35.17 46.89
C GLU A 966 -4.91 -35.86 45.84
N VAL A 967 -5.15 -35.59 44.56
CA VAL A 967 -4.26 -36.06 43.48
C VAL A 967 -2.95 -35.25 43.44
N GLU A 968 -2.98 -33.95 43.74
CA GLU A 968 -1.76 -33.13 43.79
C GLU A 968 -0.87 -33.44 45.02
N THR A 969 -1.45 -33.78 46.19
CA THR A 969 -0.69 -33.92 47.45
C THR A 969 -0.60 -35.33 48.03
N ILE A 970 -1.54 -36.24 47.73
CA ILE A 970 -1.60 -37.60 48.32
C ILE A 970 -1.32 -38.69 47.28
N CYS A 971 -1.85 -38.52 46.06
CA CYS A 971 -1.75 -39.48 44.96
C CYS A 971 -1.14 -38.85 43.68
N PRO A 972 0.10 -38.31 43.74
CA PRO A 972 0.75 -37.64 42.62
C PRO A 972 0.89 -38.58 41.40
N ALA A 973 0.67 -38.03 40.21
CA ALA A 973 0.54 -38.80 38.97
C ALA A 973 1.85 -39.05 38.21
N GLU A 974 3.00 -38.62 38.74
CA GLU A 974 4.30 -38.83 38.10
C GLU A 974 4.72 -40.32 38.16
N ASP A 975 5.27 -40.83 37.05
CA ASP A 975 5.72 -42.21 36.84
C ASP A 975 4.70 -43.36 37.05
N MET A 976 3.39 -43.08 37.15
CA MET A 976 2.35 -44.10 37.40
C MET A 976 1.69 -44.71 36.14
N GLU A 977 1.14 -45.93 36.22
CA GLU A 977 0.41 -46.59 35.11
C GLU A 977 -1.04 -46.07 34.94
N PRO A 978 -1.65 -46.22 33.74
CA PRO A 978 -3.03 -45.79 33.46
C PRO A 978 -4.08 -46.47 34.36
N GLY A 979 -4.56 -45.73 35.36
CA GLY A 979 -5.56 -46.13 36.34
C GLY A 979 -5.09 -46.01 37.79
N ASP A 980 -3.78 -45.90 38.01
CA ASP A 980 -3.15 -45.94 39.33
C ASP A 980 -3.58 -44.80 40.25
N VAL A 981 -3.80 -43.58 39.74
CA VAL A 981 -4.30 -42.45 40.55
C VAL A 981 -5.65 -42.78 41.19
N GLU A 982 -6.58 -43.40 40.45
CA GLU A 982 -7.86 -43.83 41.02
C GLU A 982 -7.68 -45.03 41.97
N GLU A 983 -6.63 -45.83 41.81
CA GLU A 983 -6.33 -46.96 42.68
C GLU A 983 -5.66 -46.52 43.99
N CYS A 984 -4.80 -45.51 43.95
CA CYS A 984 -4.26 -44.79 45.10
C CYS A 984 -5.39 -44.15 45.92
N LEU A 985 -6.30 -43.40 45.27
CA LEU A 985 -7.46 -42.82 45.96
C LEU A 985 -8.35 -43.88 46.63
N LYS A 986 -8.53 -45.06 46.02
CA LYS A 986 -9.21 -46.21 46.66
C LYS A 986 -8.41 -46.80 47.83
N ALA A 987 -7.09 -46.84 47.74
CA ALA A 987 -6.23 -47.34 48.81
C ALA A 987 -6.25 -46.41 50.03
N GLU A 988 -6.20 -45.09 49.83
CA GLU A 988 -6.32 -44.08 50.88
C GLU A 988 -7.71 -44.03 51.50
N PHE A 989 -8.76 -44.14 50.68
CA PHE A 989 -10.13 -44.35 51.15
C PHE A 989 -10.25 -45.60 52.03
N LYS A 990 -9.64 -46.72 51.62
CA LYS A 990 -9.61 -47.97 52.41
C LYS A 990 -8.80 -47.82 53.71
N ARG A 991 -7.71 -47.05 53.71
CA ARG A 991 -6.90 -46.73 54.90
C ARG A 991 -7.63 -45.79 55.86
N GLY A 992 -8.61 -45.02 55.37
CA GLY A 992 -9.34 -44.03 56.16
C GLY A 992 -8.52 -42.77 56.42
N ASN A 993 -7.70 -42.35 55.45
CA ASN A 993 -6.85 -41.16 55.57
C ASN A 993 -7.70 -39.90 55.87
N GLN A 994 -7.27 -39.12 56.86
CA GLN A 994 -7.95 -37.91 57.34
C GLN A 994 -7.62 -36.66 56.50
N GLU A 995 -6.62 -36.72 55.63
CA GLU A 995 -6.23 -35.62 54.74
C GLU A 995 -7.12 -35.54 53.48
N MET A 996 -7.90 -36.59 53.19
CA MET A 996 -8.92 -36.58 52.13
C MET A 996 -10.15 -35.79 52.57
N LYS A 997 -10.58 -34.81 51.77
CA LYS A 997 -11.84 -34.07 51.97
C LYS A 997 -13.05 -34.99 51.88
N GLU A 998 -14.12 -34.62 52.59
CA GLU A 998 -15.38 -35.37 52.56
C GLU A 998 -16.00 -35.43 51.16
N GLU A 999 -15.91 -34.36 50.37
CA GLU A 999 -16.41 -34.30 49.00
C GLU A 999 -15.68 -35.30 48.09
N CYS A 1000 -14.34 -35.37 48.21
CA CYS A 1000 -13.53 -36.36 47.50
C CYS A 1000 -13.84 -37.78 47.98
N ARG A 1001 -13.88 -37.99 49.31
CA ARG A 1001 -14.18 -39.29 49.95
C ARG A 1001 -15.54 -39.84 49.52
N LEU A 1002 -16.54 -38.98 49.32
CA LEU A 1002 -17.86 -39.34 48.80
C LEU A 1002 -17.84 -39.74 47.31
N GLU A 1003 -17.15 -39.00 46.43
CA GLU A 1003 -17.03 -39.41 45.00
C GLU A 1003 -16.20 -40.69 44.84
N VAL A 1004 -15.20 -40.94 45.70
CA VAL A 1004 -14.46 -42.23 45.72
C VAL A 1004 -15.33 -43.39 46.20
N ALA A 1005 -16.15 -43.20 47.24
CA ALA A 1005 -17.17 -44.20 47.63
C ALA A 1005 -18.19 -44.46 46.50
N ASP A 1006 -18.62 -43.40 45.83
CA ASP A 1006 -19.55 -43.44 44.70
C ASP A 1006 -18.95 -44.22 43.51
N LEU A 1007 -17.67 -44.03 43.19
CA LEU A 1007 -16.91 -44.81 42.19
C LEU A 1007 -16.76 -46.29 42.56
N ILE A 1008 -16.48 -46.59 43.84
CA ILE A 1008 -16.40 -47.97 44.33
C ILE A 1008 -17.74 -48.70 44.09
N GLU A 1009 -18.88 -48.07 44.35
CA GLU A 1009 -20.19 -48.65 44.05
C GLU A 1009 -20.55 -48.67 42.54
N GLN A 1010 -19.90 -47.87 41.67
CA GLN A 1010 -20.05 -48.02 40.20
C GLN A 1010 -19.41 -49.33 39.71
N ARG A 1011 -18.19 -49.63 40.18
CA ARG A 1011 -17.40 -50.84 39.82
C ARG A 1011 -18.03 -52.17 40.27
N LYS A 1012 -19.09 -52.14 41.07
CA LYS A 1012 -19.88 -53.28 41.56
C LYS A 1012 -20.97 -53.73 40.58
N VAL A 1013 -21.35 -52.88 39.64
CA VAL A 1013 -22.51 -53.07 38.73
C VAL A 1013 -22.15 -53.88 37.49
N ASP A 1014 -20.92 -53.78 36.99
CA ASP A 1014 -20.40 -54.66 35.96
C ASP A 1014 -18.90 -54.84 36.12
N ILE A 1015 -18.39 -56.06 35.91
CA ILE A 1015 -16.96 -56.34 36.05
C ILE A 1015 -16.14 -55.58 35.00
N ASN A 1016 -16.71 -55.31 33.82
CA ASN A 1016 -16.05 -54.54 32.76
C ASN A 1016 -15.77 -53.07 33.13
N VAL A 1017 -16.49 -52.51 34.12
CA VAL A 1017 -16.27 -51.15 34.64
C VAL A 1017 -15.01 -51.08 35.50
N ASP A 1018 -14.53 -52.21 36.01
CA ASP A 1018 -13.22 -52.32 36.67
C ASP A 1018 -12.21 -53.04 35.75
N PRO A 1019 -11.45 -52.31 34.91
CA PRO A 1019 -10.52 -52.92 33.97
C PRO A 1019 -9.39 -53.71 34.65
N LEU A 1020 -9.02 -53.39 35.90
CA LEU A 1020 -7.98 -54.11 36.65
C LEU A 1020 -8.50 -55.44 37.19
N LEU A 1021 -9.70 -55.44 37.78
CA LEU A 1021 -10.41 -56.67 38.19
C LEU A 1021 -10.75 -57.54 36.99
N GLN A 1022 -11.21 -56.95 35.87
CA GLN A 1022 -11.51 -57.67 34.65
C GLN A 1022 -10.26 -58.30 34.04
N LYS A 1023 -9.12 -57.59 34.00
CA LYS A 1023 -7.81 -58.13 33.57
C LYS A 1023 -7.36 -59.30 34.46
N ALA A 1024 -7.46 -59.14 35.79
CA ALA A 1024 -7.06 -60.18 36.75
C ALA A 1024 -7.96 -61.43 36.74
N CYS A 1025 -9.27 -61.27 36.47
CA CYS A 1025 -10.25 -62.35 36.51
C CYS A 1025 -10.72 -62.87 35.13
N ALA A 1026 -10.16 -62.38 34.01
CA ALA A 1026 -10.66 -62.70 32.67
C ALA A 1026 -10.78 -64.22 32.41
N ILE A 1027 -9.77 -64.99 32.82
CA ILE A 1027 -9.73 -66.46 32.66
C ILE A 1027 -10.81 -67.11 33.51
N ASP A 1028 -10.93 -66.73 34.79
CA ASP A 1028 -11.94 -67.28 35.70
C ASP A 1028 -13.37 -66.93 35.30
N VAL A 1029 -13.63 -65.73 34.76
CA VAL A 1029 -14.94 -65.36 34.18
C VAL A 1029 -15.27 -66.28 33.01
N SER A 1030 -14.32 -66.50 32.09
CA SER A 1030 -14.54 -67.38 30.94
C SER A 1030 -14.75 -68.86 31.33
N LYS A 1031 -14.19 -69.28 32.47
CA LYS A 1031 -14.21 -70.66 32.96
C LYS A 1031 -15.42 -70.99 33.84
N TYR A 1032 -15.92 -70.04 34.63
CA TYR A 1032 -16.96 -70.26 35.64
C TYR A 1032 -18.25 -69.46 35.42
N CYS A 1033 -18.22 -68.42 34.58
CA CYS A 1033 -19.31 -67.46 34.42
C CYS A 1033 -19.69 -67.20 32.95
N SER A 1034 -19.30 -68.08 32.02
CA SER A 1034 -19.53 -67.97 30.57
C SER A 1034 -21.01 -67.74 30.20
N ASP A 1035 -21.90 -68.48 30.86
CA ASP A 1035 -23.32 -68.59 30.50
C ASP A 1035 -24.17 -67.49 31.15
N ILE A 1036 -23.53 -66.61 31.93
CA ILE A 1036 -24.18 -65.57 32.72
C ILE A 1036 -24.11 -64.24 31.94
N PRO A 1037 -25.23 -63.52 31.72
CA PRO A 1037 -25.21 -62.23 31.05
C PRO A 1037 -24.47 -61.18 31.90
N GLN A 1038 -23.61 -60.38 31.26
CA GLN A 1038 -22.84 -59.27 31.85
C GLN A 1038 -23.76 -58.19 32.44
N GLY A 1039 -23.23 -57.30 33.30
CA GLY A 1039 -24.02 -56.28 34.00
C GLY A 1039 -24.78 -56.77 35.24
N ALA A 1040 -25.46 -55.84 35.92
CA ALA A 1040 -26.21 -56.03 37.19
C ALA A 1040 -25.48 -56.84 38.29
N GLY A 1041 -24.15 -56.72 38.37
CA GLY A 1041 -23.28 -57.38 39.35
C GLY A 1041 -23.14 -58.90 39.17
N ARG A 1042 -23.73 -59.49 38.12
CA ARG A 1042 -23.90 -60.94 37.98
C ARG A 1042 -22.58 -61.71 37.91
N HIS A 1043 -21.59 -61.21 37.17
CA HIS A 1043 -20.26 -61.82 37.10
C HIS A 1043 -19.48 -61.72 38.41
N ILE A 1044 -19.53 -60.56 39.09
CA ILE A 1044 -18.88 -60.38 40.41
C ILE A 1044 -19.49 -61.36 41.43
N LYS A 1045 -20.82 -61.53 41.42
CA LYS A 1045 -21.52 -62.49 42.29
C LYS A 1045 -21.24 -63.96 41.92
N CYS A 1046 -21.03 -64.27 40.64
CA CYS A 1046 -20.59 -65.60 40.19
C CYS A 1046 -19.18 -65.94 40.70
N LEU A 1047 -18.21 -65.03 40.53
CA LEU A 1047 -16.87 -65.21 41.05
C LEU A 1047 -16.86 -65.28 42.60
N GLN A 1048 -17.70 -64.49 43.27
CA GLN A 1048 -17.88 -64.54 44.73
C GLN A 1048 -18.33 -65.94 45.20
N ASN A 1049 -19.25 -66.58 44.48
CA ASN A 1049 -19.67 -67.95 44.79
C ASN A 1049 -18.54 -68.99 44.53
N SER A 1050 -17.64 -68.71 43.59
CA SER A 1050 -16.55 -69.60 43.16
C SER A 1050 -15.19 -69.31 43.84
N LEU A 1051 -15.14 -68.41 44.83
CA LEU A 1051 -13.92 -67.84 45.43
C LEU A 1051 -12.77 -68.82 45.71
N ARG A 1052 -13.06 -70.05 46.11
CA ARG A 1052 -12.04 -71.07 46.46
C ARG A 1052 -11.32 -71.71 45.25
N SER A 1053 -11.78 -71.47 44.02
CA SER A 1053 -11.28 -72.11 42.80
C SER A 1053 -10.73 -71.10 41.77
N LEU A 1054 -10.60 -69.83 42.14
CA LEU A 1054 -10.09 -68.76 41.30
C LEU A 1054 -8.56 -68.80 41.21
N GLN A 1055 -7.98 -68.18 40.18
CA GLN A 1055 -6.54 -67.92 40.09
C GLN A 1055 -6.08 -66.96 41.20
N PRO A 1056 -4.81 -67.04 41.66
CA PRO A 1056 -4.33 -66.24 42.80
C PRO A 1056 -4.53 -64.72 42.63
N ASP A 1057 -4.31 -64.20 41.42
CA ASP A 1057 -4.45 -62.77 41.13
C ASP A 1057 -5.91 -62.31 41.13
N CYS A 1058 -6.81 -63.11 40.54
CA CYS A 1058 -8.25 -62.87 40.62
C CYS A 1058 -8.74 -62.93 42.07
N TYR A 1059 -8.35 -63.96 42.83
CA TYR A 1059 -8.70 -64.10 44.25
C TYR A 1059 -8.26 -62.89 45.08
N LYS A 1060 -7.01 -62.46 44.93
CA LYS A 1060 -6.43 -61.30 45.62
C LYS A 1060 -7.18 -60.01 45.28
N MET A 1061 -7.39 -59.74 43.99
CA MET A 1061 -8.05 -58.52 43.52
C MET A 1061 -9.54 -58.48 43.90
N LEU A 1062 -10.27 -59.58 43.68
CA LEU A 1062 -11.69 -59.69 44.03
C LEU A 1062 -11.93 -59.55 45.53
N THR A 1063 -11.08 -60.17 46.37
CA THR A 1063 -11.21 -60.07 47.83
C THR A 1063 -10.99 -58.63 48.30
N ALA A 1064 -10.01 -57.91 47.74
CA ALA A 1064 -9.79 -56.50 48.03
C ALA A 1064 -10.98 -55.62 47.62
N ARG A 1065 -11.59 -55.87 46.45
CA ARG A 1065 -12.80 -55.16 45.99
C ARG A 1065 -14.03 -55.44 46.85
N LEU A 1066 -14.27 -56.71 47.23
CA LEU A 1066 -15.35 -57.10 48.13
C LEU A 1066 -15.25 -56.45 49.53
N GLU A 1067 -14.05 -56.07 49.96
CA GLU A 1067 -13.83 -55.28 51.16
C GLU A 1067 -14.17 -53.79 50.94
N MET A 1068 -13.70 -53.20 49.83
CA MET A 1068 -14.01 -51.81 49.46
C MET A 1068 -15.52 -51.54 49.33
N PHE A 1069 -16.28 -52.43 48.67
CA PHE A 1069 -17.74 -52.30 48.54
C PHE A 1069 -18.42 -52.21 49.92
N ARG A 1070 -17.99 -53.01 50.91
CA ARG A 1070 -18.53 -52.98 52.28
C ARG A 1070 -18.16 -51.73 53.08
N LEU A 1071 -17.12 -51.00 52.68
CA LEU A 1071 -16.75 -49.72 53.26
C LEU A 1071 -17.57 -48.58 52.63
N ALA A 1072 -17.74 -48.59 51.31
CA ALA A 1072 -18.59 -47.63 50.59
C ALA A 1072 -20.07 -47.74 51.01
N GLU A 1073 -20.62 -48.97 51.14
CA GLU A 1073 -21.97 -49.23 51.64
C GLU A 1073 -22.27 -48.62 53.02
N LYS A 1074 -21.25 -48.43 53.87
CA LYS A 1074 -21.40 -47.81 55.20
C LYS A 1074 -21.41 -46.29 55.15
N LEU A 1075 -20.62 -45.69 54.26
CA LEU A 1075 -20.52 -44.24 54.10
C LEU A 1075 -21.72 -43.63 53.34
N ILE A 1076 -22.36 -44.41 52.46
CA ILE A 1076 -23.49 -43.97 51.63
C ILE A 1076 -24.85 -44.12 52.35
N GLN A 1077 -24.90 -44.74 53.54
CA GLN A 1077 -26.13 -44.81 54.34
C GLN A 1077 -26.49 -43.46 54.98
N PRO A 1078 -27.77 -43.05 54.97
CA PRO A 1078 -28.19 -41.76 55.51
C PRO A 1078 -28.06 -41.73 57.04
N ASN A 1079 -27.13 -40.93 57.54
CA ASN A 1079 -26.86 -40.79 58.97
C ASN A 1079 -27.91 -39.91 59.68
N SER A 1080 -28.71 -39.15 58.93
CA SER A 1080 -29.80 -38.32 59.48
C SER A 1080 -31.19 -38.88 59.18
N ILE A 1081 -32.09 -38.80 60.16
CA ILE A 1081 -33.54 -39.10 59.99
C ILE A 1081 -34.16 -38.26 58.86
N LYS A 1082 -33.65 -37.04 58.63
CA LYS A 1082 -34.10 -36.15 57.54
C LYS A 1082 -33.70 -36.68 56.16
N GLU A 1083 -32.52 -37.28 56.04
CA GLU A 1083 -32.02 -37.90 54.81
C GLU A 1083 -32.69 -39.24 54.56
N LEU A 1084 -32.90 -40.03 55.62
CA LEU A 1084 -33.69 -41.26 55.56
C LEU A 1084 -35.11 -40.98 55.06
N TYR A 1085 -35.75 -39.91 55.51
CA TYR A 1085 -37.05 -39.46 55.01
C TYR A 1085 -37.01 -39.12 53.51
N TYR A 1086 -36.02 -38.35 53.04
CA TYR A 1086 -35.86 -38.04 51.61
C TYR A 1086 -35.56 -39.29 50.76
N SER A 1087 -34.75 -40.23 51.26
CA SER A 1087 -34.41 -41.48 50.58
C SER A 1087 -35.59 -42.45 50.49
N VAL A 1088 -36.40 -42.56 51.56
CA VAL A 1088 -37.63 -43.36 51.54
C VAL A 1088 -38.73 -42.70 50.69
N SER A 1089 -38.82 -41.37 50.70
CA SER A 1089 -39.78 -40.59 49.89
C SER A 1089 -39.52 -40.72 48.38
N SER A 1090 -38.24 -40.63 47.96
CA SER A 1090 -37.82 -40.73 46.56
C SER A 1090 -37.74 -42.17 46.02
N SER A 1091 -37.86 -43.18 46.90
CA SER A 1091 -37.91 -44.59 46.50
C SER A 1091 -39.21 -44.94 45.77
N SER A 1092 -39.13 -45.81 44.76
CA SER A 1092 -40.32 -46.38 44.10
C SER A 1092 -41.14 -47.31 45.01
N ALA A 1093 -40.66 -47.60 46.22
CA ALA A 1093 -41.40 -48.29 47.28
C ALA A 1093 -41.99 -47.32 48.33
N SER A 1094 -41.91 -46.00 48.13
CA SER A 1094 -42.43 -44.99 49.08
C SER A 1094 -43.89 -45.23 49.44
N THR A 1095 -44.73 -45.65 48.48
CA THR A 1095 -46.14 -46.00 48.71
C THR A 1095 -46.29 -47.16 49.69
N TYR A 1096 -45.44 -48.19 49.59
CA TYR A 1096 -45.43 -49.35 50.49
C TYR A 1096 -44.99 -48.97 51.90
N PHE A 1097 -43.92 -48.17 52.03
CA PHE A 1097 -43.47 -47.65 53.32
C PHE A 1097 -44.51 -46.72 53.98
N MET A 1098 -45.20 -45.88 53.21
CA MET A 1098 -46.30 -45.05 53.70
C MET A 1098 -47.50 -45.89 54.15
N ILE A 1099 -47.88 -46.94 53.41
CA ILE A 1099 -48.93 -47.89 53.82
C ILE A 1099 -48.55 -48.59 55.14
N ILE A 1100 -47.30 -49.03 55.30
CA ILE A 1100 -46.82 -49.62 56.56
C ILE A 1100 -46.86 -48.59 57.70
N ALA A 1101 -46.37 -47.37 57.49
CA ALA A 1101 -46.37 -46.33 58.51
C ALA A 1101 -47.81 -45.97 58.96
N VAL A 1102 -48.73 -45.79 58.02
CA VAL A 1102 -50.16 -45.55 58.31
C VAL A 1102 -50.79 -46.75 59.02
N SER A 1103 -50.43 -47.98 58.64
CA SER A 1103 -50.91 -49.20 59.32
C SER A 1103 -50.41 -49.29 60.76
N ILE A 1104 -49.14 -48.98 61.02
CA ILE A 1104 -48.55 -48.96 62.37
C ILE A 1104 -49.20 -47.86 63.22
N ILE A 1105 -49.36 -46.65 62.68
CA ILE A 1105 -50.05 -45.54 63.36
C ILE A 1105 -51.51 -45.91 63.65
N GLY A 1106 -52.20 -46.56 62.71
CA GLY A 1106 -53.55 -47.09 62.89
C GLY A 1106 -53.64 -48.13 64.02
N ILE A 1107 -52.71 -49.09 64.06
CA ILE A 1107 -52.62 -50.09 65.13
C ILE A 1107 -52.36 -49.43 66.48
N ILE A 1108 -51.45 -48.45 66.56
CA ILE A 1108 -51.15 -47.69 67.79
C ILE A 1108 -52.38 -46.88 68.24
N PHE A 1109 -53.10 -46.25 67.32
CA PHE A 1109 -54.32 -45.49 67.61
C PHE A 1109 -55.46 -46.39 68.10
N VAL A 1110 -55.66 -47.55 67.47
CA VAL A 1110 -56.64 -48.57 67.89
C VAL A 1110 -56.28 -49.12 69.27
N MET A 1111 -55.02 -49.51 69.51
CA MET A 1111 -54.52 -49.93 70.83
C MET A 1111 -54.73 -48.83 71.88
N GLY A 1112 -54.43 -47.58 71.54
CA GLY A 1112 -54.67 -46.42 72.42
C GLY A 1112 -56.14 -46.22 72.77
N LEU A 1113 -57.06 -46.39 71.82
CA LEU A 1113 -58.51 -46.32 72.04
C LEU A 1113 -59.03 -47.45 72.93
N PHE A 1114 -58.49 -48.67 72.80
CA PHE A 1114 -58.85 -49.79 73.68
C PHE A 1114 -58.25 -49.61 75.10
N CYS A 1115 -56.95 -49.37 75.21
CA CYS A 1115 -56.28 -49.16 76.51
C CYS A 1115 -56.82 -47.93 77.26
N GLY A 1116 -57.12 -46.82 76.57
CA GLY A 1116 -57.69 -45.61 77.16
C GLY A 1116 -59.12 -45.79 77.70
N ARG A 1117 -59.87 -46.79 77.20
CA ARG A 1117 -61.16 -47.19 77.79
C ARG A 1117 -61.02 -48.14 78.98
N VAL A 1118 -59.95 -48.94 79.03
CA VAL A 1118 -59.65 -49.80 80.19
C VAL A 1118 -59.21 -48.97 81.40
N THR A 1119 -58.31 -48.00 81.23
CA THR A 1119 -57.81 -47.18 82.35
C THR A 1119 -58.90 -46.33 83.02
N ARG A 1120 -59.85 -45.77 82.26
CA ARG A 1120 -61.02 -45.07 82.82
C ARG A 1120 -61.99 -45.97 83.60
N ARG A 1121 -62.00 -47.28 83.39
CA ARG A 1121 -62.78 -48.23 84.23
C ARG A 1121 -62.01 -48.73 85.45
N ALA A 1122 -60.68 -48.75 85.41
CA ALA A 1122 -59.85 -49.17 86.53
C ALA A 1122 -59.85 -48.18 87.73
N MET A 1123 -59.94 -46.87 87.47
CA MET A 1123 -59.90 -45.85 88.54
C MET A 1123 -61.18 -45.75 89.39
N MET A 1124 -62.30 -46.31 88.93
CA MET A 1124 -63.61 -46.21 89.63
C MET A 1124 -63.89 -47.38 90.61
N MET A 1125 -62.97 -48.33 90.77
CA MET A 1125 -63.13 -49.48 91.69
C MET A 1125 -61.92 -49.69 92.62
N LYS A 1126 -61.39 -48.61 93.20
CA LYS A 1126 -60.39 -48.68 94.28
C LYS A 1126 -60.59 -47.66 95.41
N HIS A 1127 -61.86 -47.36 95.73
CA HIS A 1127 -62.25 -46.65 96.95
C HIS A 1127 -63.62 -47.15 97.45
N LYS A 1128 -63.67 -48.42 97.83
CA LYS A 1128 -64.71 -49.02 98.68
C LYS A 1128 -64.13 -50.22 99.41
#